data_AF-A0A7V0MH08-F1
#
_entry.id   AF-A0A7V0MH08-F1
#
_cell.length_a   1.000
_cell.length_b   1.000
_cell.length_c   1.000
_cell.angle_alpha   90.00
_cell.angle_beta   90.00
_cell.angle_gamma   90.00
#
_symmetry.space_group_name_H-M   'P 1'
#
loop_
_entity.id
_entity.type
_entity.pdbx_description
1 polymer ?
#
loop_
_entity_poly.entity_id
_entity_poly.type
_entity_poly.pdbx_seq_one_letter_code
_entity_poly.pdbx_strand_id
1 'polypeptide(L)'
;MQVITTHINADFDAMASMIAAKKLYPDAQMVFPGSQEGNLREFFVKSTSFIYDFTRIKNINLDDVDFLILVDTRQRSRIGRFEEIVDRPDLRIHIYDHHPDAPDDIKGEKEIVRLVGSTSTILTGLIKERGIKLSPEEATILALGIYEDTGSLTFSSTTEEDFLACAYLRSCGCDLNLVSDLINRELSPEQVYLLDELLRSSKTYNIKGIEITIAEVSSDKYISDFAVLVHKLKDMKNLDVLFALALMEDRIYLIARSRIPEVNVAEIASYFGGGGHANAASATIKGLTLIQAEEKLLKVLQNHISPIQLARQLMSAPVISVSPGTSIEETANLMIHYNINAVPVIDEDEIKGIITRQVIEKAAYHKLQKLPVSDFMTTDFHPVRPDATLMEIQEGLVDRHQRLLPVMEDGKIIGVITRRDLLDYLVQDGDQLPDPVYDQETIKSQKGSVKNIQNIMKEQLPRDIIDLFKELGEVAENLKYKAYLVGGFVRDLLLRKPNLDIDIVIEGDGIKFAKAFSKKHPETKIRCHQKFNTAVIVFPEGFKIDVATARLEYYEYPAALPTVKVSSLKLDLYRRDFTINTLAIGINPDNFGQLIDFFGGQKDLKEKVIRVLHNLSFVEDPTRILRAIRFEQRFGFKIGKQTESLIRAAVKSHFMEKVEGRRLFLELKNILEEENALAALRRMNEFNLFPELFPALKYDPAKEELLEGIEEVLNWYRLSYFEH
;
A
#
# COMPACT_ATOMS: atom_id res chain seq x y z
N MET A 1 -44.73 -5.68 16.02
CA MET A 1 -43.89 -6.74 16.63
C MET A 1 -42.45 -6.56 16.18
N GLN A 2 -41.50 -6.66 17.11
CA GLN A 2 -40.07 -6.53 16.81
C GLN A 2 -39.43 -7.92 16.61
N VAL A 3 -38.64 -8.09 15.54
CA VAL A 3 -38.00 -9.37 15.20
C VAL A 3 -36.52 -9.16 14.93
N ILE A 4 -35.68 -10.02 15.51
CA ILE A 4 -34.25 -10.15 15.18
C ILE A 4 -34.10 -11.39 14.30
N THR A 5 -33.50 -11.21 13.12
CA THR A 5 -33.22 -12.31 12.18
C THR A 5 -31.82 -12.15 11.58
N THR A 6 -31.33 -13.23 10.97
CA THR A 6 -30.04 -13.31 10.30
C THR A 6 -30.21 -13.95 8.91
N HIS A 7 -29.18 -14.58 8.35
CA HIS A 7 -29.25 -15.31 7.08
C HIS A 7 -29.72 -16.77 7.22
N ILE A 8 -30.16 -17.35 6.11
CA ILE A 8 -30.34 -18.79 5.93
C ILE A 8 -28.99 -19.49 6.06
N ASN A 9 -28.98 -20.72 6.57
CA ASN A 9 -27.77 -21.44 6.99
C ASN A 9 -26.97 -20.64 8.02
N ALA A 10 -27.62 -20.23 9.12
CA ALA A 10 -26.97 -19.51 10.21
C ALA A 10 -25.83 -20.33 10.85
N ASP A 11 -24.69 -19.68 11.06
CA ASP A 11 -23.47 -20.17 11.72
C ASP A 11 -23.35 -19.61 13.16
N PHE A 12 -22.19 -19.72 13.81
CA PHE A 12 -22.05 -19.20 15.18
C PHE A 12 -22.01 -17.67 15.22
N ASP A 13 -21.49 -16.96 14.22
CA ASP A 13 -21.54 -15.50 14.22
C ASP A 13 -22.98 -15.00 14.08
N ALA A 14 -23.76 -15.58 13.17
CA ALA A 14 -25.17 -15.30 13.02
C ALA A 14 -25.93 -15.48 14.36
N MET A 15 -25.77 -16.62 15.04
CA MET A 15 -26.41 -16.86 16.33
C MET A 15 -25.92 -15.89 17.42
N ALA A 16 -24.60 -15.71 17.53
CA ALA A 16 -23.99 -14.86 18.55
C ALA A 16 -24.44 -13.41 18.39
N SER A 17 -24.50 -12.94 17.15
CA SER A 17 -25.00 -11.63 16.77
C SER A 17 -26.49 -11.46 17.09
N MET A 18 -27.32 -12.50 16.89
CA MET A 18 -28.74 -12.44 17.30
C MET A 18 -28.88 -12.28 18.82
N ILE A 19 -28.11 -13.04 19.60
CA ILE A 19 -28.12 -12.97 21.07
C ILE A 19 -27.60 -11.60 21.54
N ALA A 20 -26.53 -11.10 20.93
CA ALA A 20 -26.00 -9.77 21.23
C ALA A 20 -27.03 -8.66 20.90
N ALA A 21 -27.71 -8.77 19.75
CA ALA A 21 -28.78 -7.85 19.38
C ALA A 21 -29.97 -7.91 20.33
N LYS A 22 -30.33 -9.09 20.89
CA LYS A 22 -31.38 -9.22 21.91
C LYS A 22 -31.08 -8.42 23.18
N LYS A 23 -29.80 -8.19 23.51
CA LYS A 23 -29.40 -7.29 24.61
C LYS A 23 -29.64 -5.82 24.27
N LEU A 24 -29.51 -5.45 22.99
CA LEU A 24 -29.79 -4.09 22.50
C LEU A 24 -31.29 -3.84 22.29
N TYR A 25 -32.06 -4.89 21.99
CA TYR A 25 -33.50 -4.88 21.73
C TYR A 25 -34.23 -5.93 22.60
N PRO A 26 -34.42 -5.67 23.91
CA PRO A 26 -34.95 -6.66 24.86
C PRO A 26 -36.34 -7.19 24.50
N ASP A 27 -37.17 -6.40 23.81
CA ASP A 27 -38.54 -6.76 23.44
C ASP A 27 -38.64 -7.57 22.13
N ALA A 28 -37.55 -7.69 21.37
CA ALA A 28 -37.57 -8.31 20.05
C ALA A 28 -37.45 -9.84 20.09
N GLN A 29 -38.21 -10.55 19.25
CA GLN A 29 -38.14 -12.01 19.18
C GLN A 29 -37.02 -12.46 18.24
N MET A 30 -36.18 -13.41 18.67
CA MET A 30 -35.14 -14.00 17.83
C MET A 30 -35.74 -15.10 16.95
N VAL A 31 -35.57 -14.98 15.64
CA VAL A 31 -36.16 -15.89 14.64
C VAL A 31 -35.12 -16.22 13.59
N PHE A 32 -34.81 -17.51 13.42
CA PHE A 32 -34.00 -17.95 12.28
C PHE A 32 -34.86 -17.95 10.99
N PRO A 33 -34.34 -17.44 9.87
CA PRO A 33 -35.09 -17.38 8.61
C PRO A 33 -35.19 -18.74 7.90
N GLY A 34 -34.34 -19.71 8.26
CA GLY A 34 -34.22 -20.99 7.60
C GLY A 34 -33.39 -22.01 8.41
N SER A 35 -32.68 -22.89 7.70
CA SER A 35 -31.78 -23.90 8.28
C SER A 35 -30.58 -23.27 8.98
N GLN A 36 -29.95 -24.04 9.87
CA GLN A 36 -28.68 -23.72 10.53
C GLN A 36 -27.55 -24.58 9.95
N GLU A 37 -26.31 -24.13 10.10
CA GLU A 37 -25.13 -24.96 9.81
C GLU A 37 -25.08 -26.22 10.69
N GLY A 38 -24.30 -27.22 10.28
CA GLY A 38 -24.18 -28.49 10.98
C GLY A 38 -23.67 -28.34 12.42
N ASN A 39 -22.62 -27.55 12.61
CA ASN A 39 -21.99 -27.29 13.90
C ASN A 39 -22.94 -26.61 14.87
N LEU A 40 -23.69 -25.61 14.39
CA LEU A 40 -24.68 -24.91 15.19
C LEU A 40 -25.83 -25.85 15.62
N ARG A 41 -26.27 -26.75 14.73
CA ARG A 41 -27.26 -27.79 15.07
C ARG A 41 -26.73 -28.73 16.15
N GLU A 42 -25.48 -29.17 16.02
CA GLU A 42 -24.85 -30.05 17.01
C GLU A 42 -24.67 -29.36 18.36
N PHE A 43 -24.33 -28.07 18.36
CA PHE A 43 -24.29 -27.23 19.56
C PHE A 43 -25.63 -27.22 20.30
N PHE A 44 -26.76 -27.02 19.61
CA PHE A 44 -28.08 -27.06 20.24
C PHE A 44 -28.44 -28.45 20.81
N VAL A 45 -27.94 -29.53 20.22
CA VAL A 45 -28.17 -30.90 20.70
C VAL A 45 -27.32 -31.21 21.94
N LYS A 46 -26.04 -30.84 21.92
CA LYS A 46 -25.09 -31.12 23.01
C LYS A 46 -25.24 -30.16 24.20
N SER A 47 -25.68 -28.94 23.95
CA SER A 47 -25.59 -27.85 24.92
C SER A 47 -26.98 -27.44 25.43
N THR A 48 -27.71 -28.42 25.98
CA THR A 48 -29.06 -28.25 26.59
C THR A 48 -29.14 -27.19 27.70
N SER A 49 -28.00 -26.71 28.20
CA SER A 49 -27.88 -25.64 29.19
C SER A 49 -28.08 -24.23 28.61
N PHE A 50 -27.96 -24.00 27.30
CA PHE A 50 -28.18 -22.69 26.68
C PHE A 50 -29.63 -22.55 26.20
N ILE A 51 -30.54 -22.35 27.16
CA ILE A 51 -31.96 -22.14 26.86
C ILE A 51 -32.16 -20.69 26.42
N TYR A 52 -32.10 -20.43 25.12
CA TYR A 52 -32.56 -19.18 24.52
C TYR A 52 -33.87 -19.41 23.76
N ASP A 53 -34.85 -18.53 23.96
CA ASP A 53 -36.16 -18.61 23.32
C ASP A 53 -36.10 -18.14 21.87
N PHE A 54 -35.70 -19.04 20.96
CA PHE A 54 -35.83 -18.84 19.52
C PHE A 54 -37.26 -19.19 19.06
N THR A 55 -37.94 -18.21 18.46
CA THR A 55 -39.29 -18.43 17.91
C THR A 55 -39.17 -19.03 16.51
N ARG A 56 -39.95 -20.08 16.24
CA ARG A 56 -39.97 -20.69 14.90
C ARG A 56 -40.65 -19.73 13.92
N ILE A 57 -40.06 -19.54 12.74
CA ILE A 57 -40.59 -18.65 11.70
C ILE A 57 -42.05 -18.93 11.32
N LYS A 58 -42.50 -20.19 11.40
CA LYS A 58 -43.90 -20.58 11.15
C LYS A 58 -44.91 -20.03 12.16
N ASN A 59 -44.45 -19.59 13.33
CA ASN A 59 -45.28 -19.01 14.38
C ASN A 59 -45.28 -17.47 14.30
N ILE A 60 -44.54 -16.89 13.36
CA ILE A 60 -44.48 -15.45 13.13
C ILE A 60 -45.45 -15.10 12.01
N ASN A 61 -46.40 -14.21 12.32
CA ASN A 61 -47.20 -13.55 11.30
C ASN A 61 -46.41 -12.33 10.79
N LEU A 62 -46.06 -12.34 9.50
CA LEU A 62 -45.22 -11.30 8.89
C LEU A 62 -45.93 -9.94 8.85
N ASP A 63 -47.26 -9.93 8.78
CA ASP A 63 -48.05 -8.69 8.76
C ASP A 63 -47.90 -7.90 10.07
N ASP A 64 -47.73 -8.59 11.20
CA ASP A 64 -47.62 -8.00 12.54
C ASP A 64 -46.21 -7.45 12.84
N VAL A 65 -45.22 -7.69 11.96
CA VAL A 65 -43.85 -7.19 12.11
C VAL A 65 -43.79 -5.72 11.72
N ASP A 66 -43.44 -4.86 12.67
CA ASP A 66 -43.29 -3.40 12.49
C ASP A 66 -41.83 -2.92 12.64
N PHE A 67 -40.95 -3.79 13.15
CA PHE A 67 -39.53 -3.50 13.31
C PHE A 67 -38.69 -4.76 13.11
N LEU A 68 -37.81 -4.73 12.11
CA LEU A 68 -36.89 -5.80 11.76
C LEU A 68 -35.44 -5.40 12.11
N ILE A 69 -34.74 -6.26 12.84
CA ILE A 69 -33.33 -6.11 13.16
C ILE A 69 -32.59 -7.23 12.41
N LEU A 70 -31.80 -6.85 11.42
CA LEU A 70 -30.95 -7.74 10.63
C LEU A 70 -29.55 -7.76 11.25
N VAL A 71 -29.05 -8.96 11.49
CA VAL A 71 -27.68 -9.19 11.94
C VAL A 71 -26.97 -10.17 11.04
N ASP A 72 -25.69 -9.89 10.79
CA ASP A 72 -24.77 -10.75 10.03
C ASP A 72 -25.16 -10.99 8.57
N THR A 73 -26.10 -10.18 8.08
CA THR A 73 -26.44 -10.08 6.68
C THR A 73 -27.25 -8.82 6.43
N ARG A 74 -27.09 -8.27 5.23
CA ARG A 74 -28.01 -7.29 4.67
C ARG A 74 -28.53 -7.68 3.28
N GLN A 75 -28.20 -8.88 2.81
CA GLN A 75 -28.62 -9.35 1.48
C GLN A 75 -30.06 -9.85 1.51
N ARG A 76 -30.87 -9.36 0.60
CA ARG A 76 -32.30 -9.72 0.49
C ARG A 76 -32.50 -11.22 0.28
N SER A 77 -31.69 -11.82 -0.59
CA SER A 77 -31.78 -13.25 -0.91
C SER A 77 -31.48 -14.18 0.27
N ARG A 78 -30.83 -13.67 1.32
CA ARG A 78 -30.36 -14.48 2.46
C ARG A 78 -31.32 -14.50 3.64
N ILE A 79 -32.36 -13.67 3.71
CA ILE A 79 -33.24 -13.55 4.90
C ILE A 79 -34.53 -14.40 4.84
N GLY A 80 -34.65 -15.31 3.88
CA GLY A 80 -35.80 -16.22 3.76
C GLY A 80 -37.13 -15.46 3.64
N ARG A 81 -38.18 -15.92 4.32
CA ARG A 81 -39.54 -15.34 4.22
C ARG A 81 -39.62 -13.86 4.63
N PHE A 82 -38.64 -13.33 5.34
CA PHE A 82 -38.62 -11.91 5.69
C PHE A 82 -38.39 -11.01 4.47
N GLU A 83 -37.91 -11.53 3.33
CA GLU A 83 -37.80 -10.79 2.08
C GLU A 83 -39.15 -10.26 1.55
N GLU A 84 -40.25 -10.88 1.98
CA GLU A 84 -41.63 -10.52 1.60
C GLU A 84 -42.05 -9.16 2.20
N ILE A 85 -41.44 -8.75 3.32
CA ILE A 85 -41.83 -7.55 4.06
C ILE A 85 -40.84 -6.39 4.00
N VAL A 86 -39.62 -6.58 3.50
CA VAL A 86 -38.57 -5.55 3.54
C VAL A 86 -38.89 -4.26 2.78
N ASP A 87 -39.78 -4.32 1.77
CA ASP A 87 -40.18 -3.15 0.98
C ASP A 87 -41.40 -2.41 1.59
N ARG A 88 -41.92 -2.86 2.73
CA ARG A 88 -43.06 -2.22 3.39
C ARG A 88 -42.67 -0.85 3.94
N PRO A 89 -43.38 0.24 3.57
CA PRO A 89 -43.02 1.59 4.00
C PRO A 89 -43.25 1.85 5.50
N ASP A 90 -44.06 1.03 6.17
CA ASP A 90 -44.32 1.08 7.60
C ASP A 90 -43.34 0.24 8.43
N LEU A 91 -42.47 -0.55 7.78
CA LEU A 91 -41.49 -1.40 8.44
C LEU A 91 -40.21 -0.62 8.75
N ARG A 92 -39.81 -0.61 10.02
CA ARG A 92 -38.51 -0.08 10.45
C ARG A 92 -37.45 -1.16 10.33
N ILE A 93 -36.25 -0.82 9.86
CA ILE A 93 -35.17 -1.80 9.69
C ILE A 93 -33.87 -1.27 10.29
N HIS A 94 -33.26 -2.04 11.19
CA HIS A 94 -31.90 -1.80 11.68
C HIS A 94 -30.98 -2.93 11.22
N ILE A 95 -29.78 -2.59 10.76
CA ILE A 95 -28.84 -3.54 10.14
C ILE A 95 -27.48 -3.46 10.85
N TYR A 96 -26.93 -4.63 11.17
CA TYR A 96 -25.59 -4.83 11.71
C TYR A 96 -24.90 -5.90 10.87
N ASP A 97 -23.85 -5.54 10.16
CA ASP A 97 -23.18 -6.47 9.25
C ASP A 97 -21.68 -6.13 9.11
N HIS A 98 -20.85 -7.12 8.81
CA HIS A 98 -19.43 -6.93 8.54
C HIS A 98 -19.04 -7.23 7.08
N HIS A 99 -19.96 -7.77 6.29
CA HIS A 99 -19.73 -8.13 4.89
C HIS A 99 -19.61 -6.89 3.96
N PRO A 100 -18.82 -6.96 2.87
CA PRO A 100 -18.77 -5.94 1.82
C PRO A 100 -20.13 -5.67 1.15
N ASP A 101 -20.23 -4.56 0.41
CA ASP A 101 -21.46 -4.19 -0.29
C ASP A 101 -21.81 -5.22 -1.39
N ALA A 102 -23.09 -5.60 -1.48
CA ALA A 102 -23.63 -6.46 -2.53
C ALA A 102 -24.82 -5.81 -3.27
N PRO A 103 -25.08 -6.21 -4.54
CA PRO A 103 -26.14 -5.58 -5.35
C PRO A 103 -27.56 -5.76 -4.80
N ASP A 104 -27.81 -6.81 -4.01
CA ASP A 104 -29.12 -7.12 -3.41
C ASP A 104 -29.22 -6.68 -1.93
N ASP A 105 -28.37 -5.74 -1.50
CA ASP A 105 -28.37 -5.21 -0.15
C ASP A 105 -29.65 -4.42 0.17
N ILE A 106 -30.22 -4.71 1.33
CA ILE A 106 -31.35 -4.02 1.94
C ILE A 106 -30.85 -2.71 2.58
N LYS A 107 -31.69 -1.67 2.52
CA LYS A 107 -31.46 -0.40 3.21
C LYS A 107 -32.33 -0.27 4.45
N GLY A 108 -31.73 0.23 5.53
CA GLY A 108 -32.38 0.39 6.82
C GLY A 108 -32.42 1.83 7.32
N GLU A 109 -33.29 2.09 8.30
CA GLU A 109 -33.30 3.36 9.06
C GLU A 109 -31.94 3.57 9.77
N LYS A 110 -31.32 2.47 10.19
CA LYS A 110 -30.01 2.47 10.82
C LYS A 110 -29.15 1.34 10.27
N GLU A 111 -28.00 1.68 9.71
CA GLU A 111 -27.01 0.74 9.19
C GLU A 111 -25.69 0.92 9.96
N ILE A 112 -25.24 -0.11 10.67
CA ILE A 112 -23.90 -0.18 11.25
C ILE A 112 -23.16 -1.30 10.54
N VAL A 113 -22.47 -0.93 9.46
CA VAL A 113 -21.66 -1.83 8.66
C VAL A 113 -20.19 -1.47 8.82
N ARG A 114 -19.36 -2.43 9.22
CA ARG A 114 -17.92 -2.19 9.48
C ARG A 114 -17.12 -3.39 8.99
N LEU A 115 -16.02 -3.14 8.28
CA LEU A 115 -15.10 -4.18 7.81
C LEU A 115 -14.24 -4.67 8.98
N VAL A 116 -14.83 -5.52 9.82
CA VAL A 116 -14.19 -6.21 10.95
C VAL A 116 -14.31 -7.73 10.76
N GLY A 117 -13.62 -8.50 11.59
CA GLY A 117 -13.56 -9.96 11.45
C GLY A 117 -14.91 -10.65 11.64
N SER A 118 -15.84 -10.07 12.40
CA SER A 118 -17.14 -10.68 12.72
C SER A 118 -18.19 -9.62 13.09
N THR A 119 -19.47 -9.89 12.79
CA THR A 119 -20.60 -9.04 13.26
C THR A 119 -20.69 -9.01 14.79
N SER A 120 -20.35 -10.12 15.45
CA SER A 120 -20.27 -10.20 16.92
C SER A 120 -19.28 -9.20 17.52
N THR A 121 -18.20 -8.84 16.80
CA THR A 121 -17.27 -7.79 17.23
C THR A 121 -17.96 -6.43 17.30
N ILE A 122 -18.74 -6.09 16.27
CA ILE A 122 -19.50 -4.83 16.20
C ILE A 122 -20.46 -4.73 17.38
N LEU A 123 -21.26 -5.77 17.59
CA LEU A 123 -22.29 -5.78 18.63
C LEU A 123 -21.68 -5.81 20.03
N THR A 124 -20.55 -6.50 20.23
CA THR A 124 -19.78 -6.47 21.48
C THR A 124 -19.34 -5.05 21.82
N GLY A 125 -18.81 -4.31 20.85
CA GLY A 125 -18.43 -2.90 21.01
C GLY A 125 -19.61 -2.04 21.49
N LEU A 126 -20.78 -2.19 20.85
CA LEU A 126 -21.98 -1.43 21.20
C LEU A 126 -22.53 -1.79 22.60
N ILE A 127 -22.47 -3.07 22.99
CA ILE A 127 -22.87 -3.53 24.33
C ILE A 127 -21.96 -2.90 25.40
N LYS A 128 -20.64 -2.90 25.15
CA LYS A 128 -19.64 -2.28 26.02
C LYS A 128 -19.86 -0.77 26.15
N GLU A 129 -20.03 -0.06 25.04
CA GLU A 129 -20.28 1.39 25.02
C GLU A 129 -21.54 1.78 25.81
N ARG A 130 -22.58 0.96 25.74
CA ARG A 130 -23.84 1.19 26.47
C ARG A 130 -23.80 0.71 27.92
N GLY A 131 -22.70 0.12 28.38
CA GLY A 131 -22.56 -0.41 29.74
C GLY A 131 -23.52 -1.56 30.05
N ILE A 132 -23.96 -2.32 29.03
CA ILE A 132 -24.88 -3.45 29.20
C ILE A 132 -24.07 -4.65 29.71
N LYS A 133 -24.53 -5.26 30.81
CA LYS A 133 -23.86 -6.41 31.41
C LYS A 133 -24.12 -7.69 30.60
N LEU A 134 -23.04 -8.41 30.32
CA LEU A 134 -23.06 -9.76 29.78
C LEU A 134 -22.89 -10.78 30.91
N SER A 135 -23.60 -11.89 30.83
CA SER A 135 -23.28 -13.07 31.63
C SER A 135 -22.04 -13.78 31.05
N PRO A 136 -21.33 -14.62 31.83
CA PRO A 136 -20.24 -15.44 31.32
C PRO A 136 -20.65 -16.30 30.12
N GLU A 137 -21.87 -16.83 30.12
CA GLU A 137 -22.43 -17.64 29.04
C GLU A 137 -22.63 -16.82 27.77
N GLU A 138 -23.24 -15.62 27.87
CA GLU A 138 -23.40 -14.70 26.75
C GLU A 138 -22.03 -14.27 26.20
N ALA A 139 -21.08 -13.95 27.09
CA ALA A 139 -19.74 -13.57 26.69
C ALA A 139 -19.00 -14.69 25.95
N THR A 140 -19.25 -15.95 26.34
CA THR A 140 -18.68 -17.14 25.69
C THR A 140 -19.25 -17.33 24.28
N ILE A 141 -20.56 -17.14 24.11
CA ILE A 141 -21.21 -17.24 22.79
C ILE A 141 -20.74 -16.13 21.84
N LEU A 142 -20.66 -14.89 22.32
CA LEU A 142 -20.16 -13.78 21.51
C LEU A 142 -18.70 -14.02 21.08
N ALA A 143 -17.88 -14.62 21.94
CA ALA A 143 -16.52 -15.00 21.59
C ALA A 143 -16.49 -16.14 20.57
N LEU A 144 -17.43 -17.10 20.66
CA LEU A 144 -17.54 -18.19 19.70
C LEU A 144 -17.74 -17.69 18.27
N GLY A 145 -18.64 -16.71 18.06
CA GLY A 145 -18.84 -16.08 16.76
C GLY A 145 -17.58 -15.40 16.22
N ILE A 146 -16.89 -14.62 17.07
CA ILE A 146 -15.65 -13.93 16.66
C ILE A 146 -14.55 -14.94 16.32
N TYR A 147 -14.34 -15.97 17.14
CA TYR A 147 -13.27 -16.93 16.91
C TYR A 147 -13.56 -17.86 15.71
N GLU A 148 -14.81 -18.13 15.36
CA GLU A 148 -15.12 -18.90 14.15
C GLU A 148 -14.73 -18.11 12.89
N ASP A 149 -15.23 -16.89 12.75
CA ASP A 149 -15.06 -16.08 11.54
C ASP A 149 -13.65 -15.50 11.35
N THR A 150 -12.91 -15.34 12.44
CA THR A 150 -11.52 -14.90 12.39
C THR A 150 -10.52 -16.06 12.29
N GLY A 151 -10.99 -17.31 12.25
CA GLY A 151 -10.11 -18.49 12.28
C GLY A 151 -9.26 -18.52 13.53
N SER A 152 -9.87 -18.30 14.69
CA SER A 152 -9.20 -18.11 15.97
C SER A 152 -8.18 -16.96 15.95
N LEU A 153 -8.58 -15.82 15.36
CA LEU A 153 -7.78 -14.59 15.23
C LEU A 153 -6.55 -14.71 14.32
N THR A 154 -6.54 -15.68 13.40
CA THR A 154 -5.39 -15.93 12.50
C THR A 154 -5.65 -15.56 11.05
N PHE A 155 -6.92 -15.41 10.64
CA PHE A 155 -7.24 -15.00 9.28
C PHE A 155 -6.82 -13.55 9.03
N SER A 156 -6.44 -13.24 7.79
CA SER A 156 -6.01 -11.89 7.38
C SER A 156 -7.12 -10.84 7.46
N SER A 157 -8.39 -11.27 7.53
CA SER A 157 -9.57 -10.43 7.77
C SER A 157 -9.67 -9.95 9.22
N THR A 158 -8.93 -10.55 10.15
CA THR A 158 -8.94 -10.19 11.57
C THR A 158 -8.38 -8.79 11.78
N THR A 159 -9.11 -7.97 12.53
CA THR A 159 -8.77 -6.57 12.83
C THR A 159 -8.42 -6.37 14.31
N GLU A 160 -7.84 -5.22 14.65
CA GLU A 160 -7.58 -4.83 16.04
C GLU A 160 -8.86 -4.86 16.90
N GLU A 161 -10.00 -4.51 16.32
CA GLU A 161 -11.28 -4.48 17.03
C GLU A 161 -11.72 -5.86 17.51
N ASP A 162 -11.42 -6.91 16.74
CA ASP A 162 -11.71 -8.30 17.11
C ASP A 162 -10.92 -8.71 18.36
N PHE A 163 -9.63 -8.34 18.43
CA PHE A 163 -8.81 -8.56 19.63
C PHE A 163 -9.35 -7.82 20.85
N LEU A 164 -9.77 -6.56 20.69
CA LEU A 164 -10.32 -5.75 21.77
C LEU A 164 -11.68 -6.25 22.25
N ALA A 165 -12.52 -6.74 21.34
CA ALA A 165 -13.79 -7.38 21.65
C ALA A 165 -13.57 -8.67 22.45
N CYS A 166 -12.69 -9.57 21.98
CA CYS A 166 -12.31 -10.78 22.70
C CYS A 166 -11.73 -10.49 24.09
N ALA A 167 -10.87 -9.47 24.23
CA ALA A 167 -10.35 -9.06 25.52
C ALA A 167 -11.46 -8.62 26.48
N TYR A 168 -12.45 -7.87 25.98
CA TYR A 168 -13.61 -7.46 26.77
C TYR A 168 -14.49 -8.66 27.17
N LEU A 169 -14.79 -9.55 26.24
CA LEU A 169 -15.60 -10.76 26.52
C LEU A 169 -14.91 -11.66 27.53
N ARG A 170 -13.58 -11.79 27.46
CA ARG A 170 -12.78 -12.48 28.48
C ARG A 170 -12.90 -11.83 29.85
N SER A 171 -12.89 -10.49 29.91
CA SER A 171 -13.12 -9.76 31.17
C SER A 171 -14.53 -9.97 31.74
N CYS A 172 -15.51 -10.33 30.89
CA CYS A 172 -16.88 -10.67 31.30
C CYS A 172 -17.06 -12.14 31.72
N GLY A 173 -15.99 -12.95 31.68
CA GLY A 173 -16.02 -14.35 32.10
C GLY A 173 -16.18 -15.37 30.96
N CYS A 174 -15.95 -14.97 29.70
CA CYS A 174 -15.94 -15.91 28.56
C CYS A 174 -15.02 -17.13 28.84
N ASP A 175 -15.54 -18.34 28.65
CA ASP A 175 -14.79 -19.59 28.78
C ASP A 175 -14.16 -20.01 27.43
N LEU A 176 -12.85 -19.78 27.30
CA LEU A 176 -12.11 -20.12 26.09
C LEU A 176 -11.94 -21.63 25.88
N ASN A 177 -12.06 -22.46 26.93
CA ASN A 177 -12.01 -23.91 26.74
C ASN A 177 -13.27 -24.37 25.99
N LEU A 178 -14.44 -23.87 26.38
CA LEU A 178 -15.68 -24.14 25.67
C LEU A 178 -15.63 -23.63 24.23
N VAL A 179 -15.10 -22.42 24.00
CA VAL A 179 -14.91 -21.89 22.65
C VAL A 179 -14.00 -22.82 21.83
N SER A 180 -12.86 -23.23 22.39
CA SER A 180 -11.92 -24.15 21.75
C SER A 180 -12.56 -25.50 21.42
N ASP A 181 -13.32 -26.09 22.35
CA ASP A 181 -13.96 -27.39 22.18
C ASP A 181 -15.07 -27.35 21.11
N LEU A 182 -15.73 -26.20 20.94
CA LEU A 182 -16.81 -26.02 19.96
C LEU A 182 -16.30 -25.63 18.57
N ILE A 183 -15.17 -24.92 18.47
CA ILE A 183 -14.56 -24.52 17.19
C ILE A 183 -13.68 -25.63 16.62
N ASN A 184 -12.99 -26.39 17.47
CA ASN A 184 -12.16 -27.49 17.01
C ASN A 184 -13.05 -28.63 16.50
N ARG A 185 -13.13 -28.71 15.17
CA ARG A 185 -13.70 -29.87 14.48
C ARG A 185 -12.83 -31.09 14.76
N GLU A 186 -13.20 -31.87 15.77
CA GLU A 186 -12.69 -33.23 15.91
C GLU A 186 -13.00 -33.98 14.60
N LEU A 187 -11.97 -34.49 13.95
CA LEU A 187 -12.18 -35.30 12.76
C LEU A 187 -12.85 -36.60 13.19
N SER A 188 -13.99 -36.92 12.57
CA SER A 188 -14.61 -38.23 12.81
C SER A 188 -13.65 -39.36 12.39
N PRO A 189 -13.77 -40.58 12.94
CA PRO A 189 -12.96 -41.71 12.51
C PRO A 189 -12.97 -41.93 10.98
N GLU A 190 -14.12 -41.71 10.34
CA GLU A 190 -14.30 -41.77 8.88
C GLU A 190 -13.54 -40.65 8.16
N GLN A 191 -13.57 -39.43 8.70
CA GLN A 191 -12.83 -38.30 8.14
C GLN A 191 -11.31 -38.47 8.30
N VAL A 192 -10.84 -39.05 9.42
CA VAL A 192 -9.43 -39.41 9.61
C VAL A 192 -9.01 -40.46 8.58
N TYR A 193 -9.86 -41.47 8.34
CA TYR A 193 -9.60 -42.49 7.33
C TYR A 193 -9.51 -41.87 5.92
N LEU A 194 -10.45 -41.02 5.53
CA LEU A 194 -10.39 -40.31 4.24
C LEU A 194 -9.15 -39.43 4.11
N LEU A 195 -8.74 -38.76 5.19
CA LEU A 195 -7.54 -37.93 5.19
C LEU A 195 -6.27 -38.77 4.97
N ASP A 196 -6.17 -39.95 5.60
CA ASP A 196 -5.07 -40.91 5.33
C ASP A 196 -5.10 -41.39 3.87
N GLU A 197 -6.27 -41.72 3.33
CA GLU A 197 -6.39 -42.11 1.92
C GLU A 197 -5.96 -40.98 0.97
N LEU A 198 -6.41 -39.74 1.19
CA LEU A 198 -5.98 -38.59 0.40
C LEU A 198 -4.47 -38.33 0.50
N LEU A 199 -3.88 -38.54 1.69
CA LEU A 199 -2.43 -38.41 1.88
C LEU A 199 -1.63 -39.42 1.07
N ARG A 200 -2.16 -40.65 0.92
CA ARG A 200 -1.54 -41.75 0.17
C ARG A 200 -1.79 -41.66 -1.32
N SER A 201 -2.96 -41.17 -1.73
CA SER A 201 -3.37 -41.07 -3.13
C SER A 201 -2.87 -39.79 -3.83
N SER A 202 -2.35 -38.82 -3.07
CA SER A 202 -1.84 -37.57 -3.63
C SER A 202 -0.70 -37.81 -4.62
N LYS A 203 -0.86 -37.36 -5.86
CA LYS A 203 0.15 -37.35 -6.92
C LYS A 203 0.47 -35.91 -7.27
N THR A 204 1.76 -35.59 -7.41
CA THR A 204 2.20 -34.25 -7.87
C THR A 204 2.57 -34.31 -9.33
N TYR A 205 2.03 -33.37 -10.10
CA TYR A 205 2.28 -33.16 -11.51
C TYR A 205 2.99 -31.83 -11.69
N ASN A 206 4.02 -31.79 -12.54
CA ASN A 206 4.61 -30.53 -12.96
C ASN A 206 3.98 -30.12 -14.30
N ILE A 207 3.19 -29.04 -14.28
CA ILE A 207 2.53 -28.51 -15.48
C ILE A 207 3.02 -27.09 -15.70
N LYS A 208 3.77 -26.88 -16.79
CA LYS A 208 4.36 -25.59 -17.18
C LYS A 208 5.17 -24.89 -16.05
N GLY A 209 5.87 -25.68 -15.23
CA GLY A 209 6.71 -25.20 -14.14
C GLY A 209 6.02 -25.10 -12.78
N ILE A 210 4.70 -25.34 -12.71
CA ILE A 210 3.93 -25.31 -11.46
C ILE A 210 3.74 -26.74 -10.94
N GLU A 211 4.02 -26.95 -9.65
CA GLU A 211 3.71 -28.20 -8.96
C GLU A 211 2.23 -28.22 -8.54
N ILE A 212 1.49 -29.18 -9.10
CA ILE A 212 0.06 -29.35 -8.86
C ILE A 212 -0.19 -30.72 -8.28
N THR A 213 -0.73 -30.76 -7.07
CA THR A 213 -1.10 -32.03 -6.44
C THR A 213 -2.56 -32.36 -6.73
N ILE A 214 -2.81 -33.59 -7.18
CA ILE A 214 -4.14 -34.17 -7.30
C ILE A 214 -4.25 -35.33 -6.32
N ALA A 215 -5.29 -35.34 -5.49
CA ALA A 215 -5.58 -36.41 -4.54
C ALA A 215 -6.96 -37.01 -4.82
N GLU A 216 -7.09 -38.32 -4.62
CA GLU A 216 -8.32 -39.05 -4.93
C GLU A 216 -8.78 -39.88 -3.74
N VAL A 217 -10.09 -39.97 -3.54
CA VAL A 217 -10.65 -40.79 -2.48
C VAL A 217 -12.02 -41.32 -2.89
N SER A 218 -12.43 -42.46 -2.31
CA SER A 218 -13.76 -43.03 -2.54
C SER A 218 -14.43 -43.44 -1.25
N SER A 219 -15.72 -43.16 -1.10
CA SER A 219 -16.54 -43.59 0.02
C SER A 219 -17.91 -44.07 -0.47
N ASP A 220 -18.42 -45.11 0.18
CA ASP A 220 -19.77 -45.64 -0.03
C ASP A 220 -20.87 -44.74 0.56
N LYS A 221 -20.50 -43.73 1.36
CA LYS A 221 -21.40 -42.78 2.00
C LYS A 221 -21.01 -41.35 1.67
N TYR A 222 -21.99 -40.45 1.68
CA TYR A 222 -21.71 -39.03 1.69
C TYR A 222 -21.06 -38.60 3.02
N ILE A 223 -19.90 -37.92 2.92
CA ILE A 223 -19.19 -37.36 4.08
C ILE A 223 -19.26 -35.84 4.00
N SER A 224 -19.84 -35.23 5.04
CA SER A 224 -19.91 -33.78 5.17
C SER A 224 -18.53 -33.17 5.40
N ASP A 225 -18.39 -31.89 5.07
CA ASP A 225 -17.17 -31.09 5.35
C ASP A 225 -15.90 -31.60 4.66
N PHE A 226 -16.03 -32.31 3.53
CA PHE A 226 -14.89 -32.78 2.75
C PHE A 226 -13.88 -31.67 2.41
N ALA A 227 -14.35 -30.44 2.18
CA ALA A 227 -13.50 -29.28 1.92
C ALA A 227 -12.52 -28.96 3.07
N VAL A 228 -12.88 -29.27 4.32
CA VAL A 228 -12.00 -29.10 5.49
C VAL A 228 -10.85 -30.10 5.45
N LEU A 229 -11.10 -31.34 5.02
CA LEU A 229 -10.05 -32.35 4.86
C LEU A 229 -9.04 -31.93 3.79
N VAL A 230 -9.53 -31.38 2.68
CA VAL A 230 -8.69 -30.87 1.59
C VAL A 230 -7.87 -29.66 2.04
N HIS A 231 -8.45 -28.77 2.86
CA HIS A 231 -7.70 -27.67 3.45
C HIS A 231 -6.60 -28.17 4.40
N LYS A 232 -6.93 -29.11 5.31
CA LYS A 232 -5.95 -29.72 6.22
C LYS A 232 -4.82 -30.41 5.46
N LEU A 233 -5.13 -31.14 4.39
CA LEU A 233 -4.12 -31.78 3.54
C LEU A 233 -3.17 -30.76 2.90
N LYS A 234 -3.72 -29.68 2.33
CA LYS A 234 -2.93 -28.59 1.72
C LYS A 234 -1.93 -28.01 2.73
N ASP A 235 -2.39 -27.74 3.95
CA ASP A 235 -1.54 -27.15 4.99
C ASP A 235 -0.51 -28.16 5.53
N MET A 236 -0.90 -29.43 5.73
CA MET A 236 0.00 -30.50 6.19
C MET A 236 1.18 -30.74 5.25
N LYS A 237 0.93 -30.69 3.93
CA LYS A 237 1.98 -30.89 2.90
C LYS A 237 2.56 -29.57 2.35
N ASN A 238 2.10 -28.42 2.87
CA ASN A 238 2.47 -27.09 2.39
C ASN A 238 2.38 -26.93 0.86
N LEU A 239 1.25 -27.33 0.29
CA LEU A 239 1.04 -27.36 -1.16
C LEU A 239 0.56 -26.01 -1.69
N ASP A 240 1.13 -25.58 -2.82
CA ASP A 240 0.71 -24.34 -3.50
C ASP A 240 -0.62 -24.53 -4.24
N VAL A 241 -0.81 -25.68 -4.91
CA VAL A 241 -2.03 -26.01 -5.65
C VAL A 241 -2.46 -27.45 -5.36
N LEU A 242 -3.71 -27.63 -4.95
CA LEU A 242 -4.31 -28.93 -4.63
C LEU A 242 -5.70 -29.07 -5.27
N PHE A 243 -5.91 -30.17 -6.00
CA PHE A 243 -7.22 -30.64 -6.43
C PHE A 243 -7.52 -31.98 -5.76
N ALA A 244 -8.68 -32.10 -5.12
CA ALA A 244 -9.13 -33.33 -4.49
C ALA A 244 -10.42 -33.81 -5.16
N LEU A 245 -10.41 -35.06 -5.64
CA LEU A 245 -11.54 -35.76 -6.24
C LEU A 245 -12.06 -36.82 -5.28
N ALA A 246 -13.27 -36.65 -4.76
CA ALA A 246 -13.91 -37.63 -3.89
C ALA A 246 -15.12 -38.26 -4.57
N LEU A 247 -15.07 -39.57 -4.85
CA LEU A 247 -16.25 -40.32 -5.24
C LEU A 247 -17.03 -40.68 -3.97
N MET A 248 -18.19 -40.07 -3.77
CA MET A 248 -19.08 -40.37 -2.67
C MET A 248 -20.46 -40.73 -3.24
N GLU A 249 -20.94 -41.93 -2.91
CA GLU A 249 -22.16 -42.50 -3.50
C GLU A 249 -22.09 -42.57 -5.04
N ASP A 250 -22.93 -41.82 -5.75
CA ASP A 250 -23.01 -41.81 -7.22
C ASP A 250 -22.36 -40.58 -7.87
N ARG A 251 -21.63 -39.74 -7.10
CA ARG A 251 -21.09 -38.45 -7.56
C ARG A 251 -19.65 -38.24 -7.17
N ILE A 252 -18.92 -37.53 -8.01
CA ILE A 252 -17.56 -37.07 -7.71
C ILE A 252 -17.62 -35.60 -7.28
N TYR A 253 -17.08 -35.32 -6.10
CA TYR A 253 -16.90 -33.97 -5.57
C TYR A 253 -15.47 -33.53 -5.85
N LEU A 254 -15.32 -32.46 -6.63
CA LEU A 254 -14.04 -31.80 -6.87
C LEU A 254 -13.93 -30.63 -5.90
N ILE A 255 -12.90 -30.61 -5.08
CA ILE A 255 -12.53 -29.44 -4.26
C ILE A 255 -11.14 -28.99 -4.68
N ALA A 256 -11.01 -27.70 -4.98
CA ALA A 256 -9.75 -27.12 -5.47
C ALA A 256 -9.29 -25.97 -4.57
N ARG A 257 -7.98 -25.88 -4.35
CA ARG A 257 -7.33 -24.81 -3.58
C ARG A 257 -6.05 -24.38 -4.28
N SER A 258 -5.82 -23.07 -4.36
CA SER A 258 -4.58 -22.48 -4.84
C SER A 258 -4.13 -21.36 -3.90
N ARG A 259 -2.81 -21.22 -3.73
CA ARG A 259 -2.14 -20.10 -3.06
C ARG A 259 -1.45 -19.16 -4.06
N ILE A 260 -1.43 -19.52 -5.34
CA ILE A 260 -0.71 -18.81 -6.39
C ILE A 260 -1.69 -18.31 -7.47
N PRO A 261 -1.55 -17.06 -7.95
CA PRO A 261 -2.47 -16.47 -8.93
C PRO A 261 -2.41 -17.13 -10.32
N GLU A 262 -1.31 -17.80 -10.66
CA GLU A 262 -1.10 -18.48 -11.93
C GLU A 262 -2.05 -19.68 -12.15
N VAL A 263 -2.68 -20.16 -11.08
CA VAL A 263 -3.71 -21.21 -11.15
C VAL A 263 -5.02 -20.72 -10.53
N ASN A 264 -5.88 -20.17 -11.38
CA ASN A 264 -7.25 -19.80 -11.01
C ASN A 264 -8.12 -21.06 -10.89
N VAL A 265 -8.33 -21.55 -9.67
CA VAL A 265 -9.07 -22.80 -9.46
C VAL A 265 -10.58 -22.68 -9.73
N ALA A 266 -11.15 -21.48 -9.69
CA ALA A 266 -12.55 -21.26 -10.04
C ALA A 266 -12.79 -21.46 -11.54
N GLU A 267 -11.88 -20.95 -12.37
CA GLU A 267 -11.93 -21.17 -13.82
C GLU A 267 -11.84 -22.66 -14.13
N ILE A 268 -10.88 -23.38 -13.54
CA ILE A 268 -10.73 -24.83 -13.73
C ILE A 268 -11.98 -25.59 -13.28
N ALA A 269 -12.57 -25.24 -12.12
CA ALA A 269 -13.79 -25.88 -11.61
C ALA A 269 -15.02 -25.64 -12.51
N SER A 270 -15.08 -24.53 -13.25
CA SER A 270 -16.18 -24.21 -14.16
C SER A 270 -16.32 -25.24 -15.30
N TYR A 271 -15.22 -25.83 -15.77
CA TYR A 271 -15.20 -26.93 -16.77
C TYR A 271 -15.85 -28.23 -16.28
N PHE A 272 -16.12 -28.30 -14.97
CA PHE A 272 -16.82 -29.39 -14.29
C PHE A 272 -18.22 -28.98 -13.82
N GLY A 273 -18.72 -27.81 -14.22
CA GLY A 273 -20.00 -27.26 -13.79
C GLY A 273 -19.99 -26.72 -12.35
N GLY A 274 -18.80 -26.40 -11.84
CA GLY A 274 -18.59 -25.81 -10.51
C GLY A 274 -18.32 -24.30 -10.55
N GLY A 275 -17.88 -23.78 -9.41
CA GLY A 275 -17.54 -22.37 -9.23
C GLY A 275 -16.89 -22.10 -7.88
N GLY A 276 -16.56 -20.82 -7.63
CA GLY A 276 -15.94 -20.35 -6.40
C GLY A 276 -15.07 -19.12 -6.64
N HIS A 277 -14.04 -18.97 -5.83
CA HIS A 277 -13.04 -17.91 -5.94
C HIS A 277 -11.75 -18.43 -6.58
N ALA A 278 -10.91 -17.53 -7.09
CA ALA A 278 -9.64 -17.87 -7.74
C ALA A 278 -8.73 -18.78 -6.90
N ASN A 279 -8.84 -18.70 -5.55
CA ASN A 279 -8.02 -19.46 -4.60
C ASN A 279 -8.74 -20.70 -4.02
N ALA A 280 -10.07 -20.79 -4.17
CA ALA A 280 -10.88 -21.85 -3.58
C ALA A 280 -12.17 -22.08 -4.38
N ALA A 281 -12.33 -23.28 -4.93
CA ALA A 281 -13.49 -23.63 -5.74
C ALA A 281 -13.98 -25.06 -5.48
N SER A 282 -15.19 -25.35 -5.94
CA SER A 282 -15.77 -26.69 -5.87
C SER A 282 -16.64 -27.01 -7.09
N ALA A 283 -16.75 -28.29 -7.44
CA ALA A 283 -17.64 -28.77 -8.48
C ALA A 283 -18.22 -30.15 -8.12
N THR A 284 -19.39 -30.48 -8.68
CA THR A 284 -19.98 -31.82 -8.55
C THR A 284 -20.13 -32.44 -9.94
N ILE A 285 -19.45 -33.56 -10.14
CA ILE A 285 -19.33 -34.25 -11.41
C ILE A 285 -20.21 -35.51 -11.38
N LYS A 286 -21.01 -35.70 -12.42
CA LYS A 286 -21.90 -36.87 -12.60
C LYS A 286 -21.51 -37.67 -13.83
N GLY A 287 -21.66 -38.99 -13.75
CA GLY A 287 -21.53 -39.89 -14.91
C GLY A 287 -20.09 -40.12 -15.40
N LEU A 288 -19.08 -39.76 -14.60
CA LEU A 288 -17.67 -40.06 -14.85
C LEU A 288 -17.11 -40.95 -13.74
N THR A 289 -16.10 -41.76 -14.06
CA THR A 289 -15.28 -42.44 -13.05
C THR A 289 -14.18 -41.49 -12.51
N LEU A 290 -13.57 -41.80 -11.36
CA LEU A 290 -12.46 -41.00 -10.82
C LEU A 290 -11.33 -40.83 -11.83
N ILE A 291 -10.93 -41.91 -12.50
CA ILE A 291 -9.89 -41.90 -13.54
C ILE A 291 -10.28 -40.96 -14.69
N GLN A 292 -11.52 -41.02 -15.17
CA GLN A 292 -11.99 -40.12 -16.24
C GLN A 292 -12.04 -38.65 -15.78
N ALA A 293 -12.37 -38.40 -14.52
CA ALA A 293 -12.35 -37.06 -13.94
C ALA A 293 -10.91 -36.53 -13.80
N GLU A 294 -9.96 -37.35 -13.34
CA GLU A 294 -8.52 -37.02 -13.26
C GLU A 294 -7.95 -36.70 -14.65
N GLU A 295 -8.19 -37.55 -15.65
CA GLU A 295 -7.72 -37.33 -17.02
C GLU A 295 -8.32 -36.05 -17.63
N LYS A 296 -9.61 -35.79 -17.39
CA LYS A 296 -10.25 -34.55 -17.83
C LYS A 296 -9.63 -33.34 -17.13
N LEU A 297 -9.37 -33.44 -15.82
CA LEU A 297 -8.76 -32.37 -15.03
C LEU A 297 -7.36 -32.04 -15.53
N LEU A 298 -6.52 -33.05 -15.77
CA LEU A 298 -5.19 -32.87 -16.33
C LEU A 298 -5.22 -32.18 -17.69
N LYS A 299 -6.18 -32.54 -18.57
CA LYS A 299 -6.35 -31.86 -19.87
C LYS A 299 -6.74 -30.40 -19.73
N VAL A 300 -7.68 -30.08 -18.82
CA VAL A 300 -8.07 -28.70 -18.55
C VAL A 300 -6.89 -27.91 -17.99
N LEU A 301 -6.15 -28.47 -17.02
CA LEU A 301 -4.96 -27.84 -16.45
C LEU A 301 -3.89 -27.55 -17.50
N GLN A 302 -3.59 -28.49 -18.40
CA GLN A 302 -2.62 -28.26 -19.48
C GLN A 302 -2.98 -27.09 -20.41
N ASN A 303 -4.28 -26.86 -20.65
CA ASN A 303 -4.76 -25.82 -21.55
C ASN A 303 -4.92 -24.46 -20.87
N HIS A 304 -5.20 -24.43 -19.56
CA HIS A 304 -5.60 -23.21 -18.84
C HIS A 304 -4.55 -22.69 -17.83
N ILE A 305 -3.47 -23.42 -17.59
CA ILE A 305 -2.36 -22.90 -16.79
C ILE A 305 -1.48 -22.02 -17.67
N SER A 306 -1.19 -20.80 -17.24
CA SER A 306 -0.17 -19.95 -17.85
C SER A 306 1.23 -20.42 -17.43
N PRO A 307 2.21 -20.50 -18.33
CA PRO A 307 3.58 -20.87 -17.95
C PRO A 307 4.20 -19.84 -17.00
N ILE A 308 5.01 -20.30 -16.04
CA ILE A 308 5.88 -19.40 -15.29
C ILE A 308 6.93 -18.86 -16.27
N GLN A 309 6.74 -17.64 -16.74
CA GLN A 309 7.71 -16.98 -17.60
C GLN A 309 8.90 -16.53 -16.73
N LEU A 310 10.08 -17.05 -17.05
CA LEU A 310 11.31 -16.75 -16.30
C LEU A 310 12.09 -15.60 -16.95
N ALA A 311 12.85 -14.87 -16.14
CA ALA A 311 13.72 -13.78 -16.60
C ALA A 311 14.64 -14.20 -17.76
N ARG A 312 15.16 -15.44 -17.75
CA ARG A 312 16.00 -15.99 -18.83
C ARG A 312 15.30 -16.03 -20.19
N GLN A 313 13.97 -16.13 -20.22
CA GLN A 313 13.18 -16.20 -21.46
C GLN A 313 12.80 -14.82 -21.98
N LEU A 314 12.79 -13.79 -21.12
CA LEU A 314 12.46 -12.40 -21.47
C LEU A 314 13.70 -11.54 -21.74
N MET A 315 14.86 -11.93 -21.21
CA MET A 315 16.07 -11.12 -21.30
C MET A 315 16.63 -11.03 -22.70
N SER A 316 17.14 -9.84 -23.03
CA SER A 316 18.00 -9.63 -24.18
C SER A 316 19.44 -10.02 -23.85
N ALA A 317 20.06 -10.83 -24.71
CA ALA A 317 21.46 -11.22 -24.65
C ALA A 317 22.04 -11.29 -26.09
N PRO A 318 23.35 -10.97 -26.30
CA PRO A 318 24.34 -10.52 -25.33
C PRO A 318 24.08 -9.09 -24.83
N VAL A 319 24.58 -8.78 -23.63
CA VAL A 319 24.38 -7.47 -23.00
C VAL A 319 25.22 -6.40 -23.70
N ILE A 320 24.56 -5.35 -24.18
CA ILE A 320 25.23 -4.13 -24.63
C ILE A 320 25.56 -3.30 -23.39
N SER A 321 26.84 -2.98 -23.17
CA SER A 321 27.33 -2.26 -21.98
C SER A 321 28.39 -1.22 -22.33
N VAL A 322 28.71 -0.35 -21.38
CA VAL A 322 29.83 0.60 -21.46
C VAL A 322 30.73 0.49 -20.23
N SER A 323 31.98 0.93 -20.34
CA SER A 323 32.89 0.99 -19.19
C SER A 323 32.69 2.26 -18.37
N PRO A 324 33.04 2.29 -17.06
CA PRO A 324 32.90 3.48 -16.22
C PRO A 324 33.58 4.74 -16.77
N GLY A 325 34.68 4.57 -17.51
CA GLY A 325 35.46 5.65 -18.12
C GLY A 325 34.98 6.11 -19.50
N THR A 326 34.00 5.41 -20.10
CA THR A 326 33.44 5.78 -21.41
C THR A 326 32.80 7.18 -21.32
N SER A 327 32.97 8.02 -22.34
CA SER A 327 32.41 9.37 -22.32
C SER A 327 30.89 9.40 -22.53
N ILE A 328 30.24 10.49 -22.11
CA ILE A 328 28.82 10.75 -22.39
C ILE A 328 28.56 10.76 -23.90
N GLU A 329 29.47 11.32 -24.72
CA GLU A 329 29.36 11.37 -26.18
C GLU A 329 29.38 9.98 -26.83
N GLU A 330 30.37 9.17 -26.48
CA GLU A 330 30.49 7.81 -27.00
C GLU A 330 29.29 6.95 -26.60
N THR A 331 28.83 7.11 -25.36
CA THR A 331 27.63 6.42 -24.85
C THR A 331 26.37 6.87 -25.59
N ALA A 332 26.24 8.17 -25.90
CA ALA A 332 25.13 8.68 -26.70
C ALA A 332 25.12 8.07 -28.11
N ASN A 333 26.28 8.02 -28.77
CA ASN A 333 26.43 7.43 -30.09
C ASN A 333 26.09 5.93 -30.08
N LEU A 334 26.53 5.20 -29.05
CA LEU A 334 26.19 3.79 -28.84
C LEU A 334 24.68 3.60 -28.63
N MET A 335 24.06 4.41 -27.78
CA MET A 335 22.60 4.36 -27.55
C MET A 335 21.79 4.66 -28.81
N ILE A 336 22.25 5.61 -29.65
CA ILE A 336 21.62 5.92 -30.94
C ILE A 336 21.80 4.76 -31.91
N HIS A 337 23.02 4.22 -32.03
CA HIS A 337 23.35 3.14 -32.96
C HIS A 337 22.51 1.88 -32.70
N TYR A 338 22.41 1.47 -31.43
CA TYR A 338 21.64 0.29 -31.03
C TYR A 338 20.16 0.61 -30.71
N ASN A 339 19.76 1.88 -30.77
CA ASN A 339 18.42 2.37 -30.43
C ASN A 339 17.93 1.92 -29.03
N ILE A 340 18.80 2.06 -28.03
CA ILE A 340 18.56 1.66 -26.63
C ILE A 340 18.43 2.88 -25.72
N ASN A 341 17.58 2.76 -24.69
CA ASN A 341 17.24 3.87 -23.79
C ASN A 341 17.94 3.82 -22.43
N ALA A 342 18.61 2.71 -22.11
CA ALA A 342 19.39 2.51 -20.91
C ALA A 342 20.47 1.46 -21.18
N VAL A 343 21.62 1.60 -20.52
CA VAL A 343 22.78 0.74 -20.70
C VAL A 343 23.42 0.44 -19.33
N PRO A 344 23.74 -0.82 -19.01
CA PRO A 344 24.55 -1.16 -17.85
C PRO A 344 26.00 -0.69 -18.03
N VAL A 345 26.56 -0.15 -16.96
CA VAL A 345 27.97 0.22 -16.84
C VAL A 345 28.69 -0.93 -16.16
N ILE A 346 29.62 -1.57 -16.85
CA ILE A 346 30.31 -2.80 -16.40
C ILE A 346 31.80 -2.54 -16.31
N ASP A 347 32.42 -3.04 -15.25
CA ASP A 347 33.86 -3.04 -15.03
C ASP A 347 34.29 -4.46 -14.65
N GLU A 348 35.17 -5.09 -15.43
CA GLU A 348 35.68 -6.45 -15.20
C GLU A 348 34.59 -7.49 -14.86
N ASP A 349 33.51 -7.54 -15.66
CA ASP A 349 32.30 -8.39 -15.50
C ASP A 349 31.34 -8.02 -14.36
N GLU A 350 31.68 -7.03 -13.52
CA GLU A 350 30.78 -6.53 -12.47
C GLU A 350 30.00 -5.31 -12.94
N ILE A 351 28.68 -5.32 -12.73
CA ILE A 351 27.85 -4.15 -12.96
C ILE A 351 28.10 -3.10 -11.87
N LYS A 352 28.56 -1.91 -12.28
CA LYS A 352 28.82 -0.76 -11.40
C LYS A 352 27.66 0.23 -11.37
N GLY A 353 26.83 0.25 -12.41
CA GLY A 353 25.67 1.13 -12.47
C GLY A 353 24.87 0.99 -13.75
N ILE A 354 23.87 1.84 -13.91
CA ILE A 354 23.02 1.94 -15.12
C ILE A 354 22.96 3.41 -15.53
N ILE A 355 23.16 3.71 -16.81
CA ILE A 355 22.99 5.05 -17.36
C ILE A 355 21.85 5.08 -18.38
N THR A 356 21.02 6.12 -18.31
CA THR A 356 19.83 6.24 -19.17
C THR A 356 20.01 7.33 -20.21
N ARG A 357 19.34 7.18 -21.35
CA ARG A 357 19.36 8.16 -22.45
C ARG A 357 18.98 9.57 -21.99
N GLN A 358 18.03 9.69 -21.07
CA GLN A 358 17.63 10.98 -20.50
C GLN A 358 18.78 11.67 -19.74
N VAL A 359 19.59 10.91 -19.01
CA VAL A 359 20.76 11.45 -18.30
C VAL A 359 21.83 11.88 -19.31
N ILE A 360 22.09 11.06 -20.33
CA ILE A 360 23.03 11.36 -21.42
C ILE A 360 22.63 12.64 -22.16
N GLU A 361 21.37 12.75 -22.59
CA GLU A 361 20.86 13.91 -23.34
C GLU A 361 20.94 15.20 -22.51
N LYS A 362 20.54 15.15 -21.22
CA LYS A 362 20.69 16.31 -20.33
C LYS A 362 22.16 16.66 -20.06
N ALA A 363 23.04 15.67 -19.87
CA ALA A 363 24.47 15.91 -19.69
C ALA A 363 25.09 16.56 -20.93
N ALA A 364 24.73 16.09 -22.13
CA ALA A 364 25.12 16.69 -23.39
C ALA A 364 24.59 18.13 -23.55
N TYR A 365 23.33 18.38 -23.16
CA TYR A 365 22.75 19.71 -23.13
C TYR A 365 23.57 20.69 -22.26
N HIS A 366 24.05 20.22 -21.10
CA HIS A 366 24.93 20.97 -20.21
C HIS A 366 26.41 21.03 -20.64
N LYS A 367 26.72 20.62 -21.88
CA LYS A 367 28.09 20.59 -22.44
C LYS A 367 29.06 19.68 -21.68
N LEU A 368 28.56 18.58 -21.12
CA LEU A 368 29.32 17.60 -20.35
C LEU A 368 29.70 16.34 -21.17
N GLN A 369 29.70 16.44 -22.50
CA GLN A 369 29.89 15.30 -23.41
C GLN A 369 31.19 14.51 -23.17
N LYS A 370 32.24 15.20 -22.71
CA LYS A 370 33.58 14.63 -22.51
C LYS A 370 33.77 13.97 -21.15
N LEU A 371 32.86 14.18 -20.21
CA LEU A 371 32.95 13.58 -18.88
C LEU A 371 32.58 12.09 -18.92
N PRO A 372 33.13 11.28 -18.01
CA PRO A 372 32.87 9.84 -17.98
C PRO A 372 31.45 9.53 -17.48
N VAL A 373 30.87 8.42 -17.94
CA VAL A 373 29.53 7.98 -17.50
C VAL A 373 29.45 7.65 -16.01
N SER A 374 30.57 7.26 -15.40
CA SER A 374 30.65 6.96 -13.96
C SER A 374 30.26 8.14 -13.07
N ASP A 375 30.45 9.38 -13.55
CA ASP A 375 30.08 10.59 -12.80
C ASP A 375 28.55 10.83 -12.77
N PHE A 376 27.78 10.16 -13.64
CA PHE A 376 26.34 10.39 -13.84
C PHE A 376 25.48 9.12 -13.78
N MET A 377 26.07 7.94 -13.64
CA MET A 377 25.31 6.68 -13.61
C MET A 377 24.53 6.49 -12.30
N THR A 378 23.48 5.68 -12.36
CA THR A 378 22.76 5.22 -11.17
C THR A 378 23.42 3.97 -10.62
N THR A 379 23.87 4.03 -9.36
CA THR A 379 24.55 2.91 -8.67
C THR A 379 23.63 2.10 -7.77
N ASP A 380 22.43 2.59 -7.47
CA ASP A 380 21.39 1.88 -6.74
C ASP A 380 20.40 1.24 -7.72
N PHE A 381 20.54 -0.06 -7.95
CA PHE A 381 19.69 -0.83 -8.85
C PHE A 381 19.42 -2.22 -8.27
N HIS A 382 18.25 -2.77 -8.58
CA HIS A 382 17.90 -4.15 -8.24
C HIS A 382 18.24 -5.07 -9.41
N PRO A 383 19.12 -6.08 -9.22
CA PRO A 383 19.30 -7.17 -10.17
C PRO A 383 18.31 -8.31 -9.87
N VAL A 384 18.02 -9.13 -10.89
CA VAL A 384 17.24 -10.37 -10.74
C VAL A 384 18.03 -11.58 -11.18
N ARG A 385 17.64 -12.76 -10.71
CA ARG A 385 18.22 -14.04 -11.13
C ARG A 385 17.57 -14.53 -12.44
N PRO A 386 18.16 -15.48 -13.17
CA PRO A 386 17.62 -15.96 -14.44
C PRO A 386 16.30 -16.73 -14.28
N ASP A 387 16.06 -17.27 -13.10
CA ASP A 387 14.85 -17.98 -12.66
C ASP A 387 13.81 -17.04 -12.02
N ALA A 388 14.03 -15.71 -12.05
CA ALA A 388 13.05 -14.77 -11.52
C ALA A 388 11.75 -14.79 -12.33
N THR A 389 10.63 -14.69 -11.63
CA THR A 389 9.27 -14.72 -12.16
C THR A 389 8.86 -13.39 -12.80
N LEU A 390 7.76 -13.39 -13.57
CA LEU A 390 7.17 -12.17 -14.12
C LEU A 390 6.84 -11.13 -13.03
N MET A 391 6.39 -11.59 -11.85
CA MET A 391 6.07 -10.71 -10.72
C MET A 391 7.31 -9.97 -10.19
N GLU A 392 8.43 -10.69 -10.03
CA GLU A 392 9.70 -10.08 -9.61
C GLU A 392 10.25 -9.10 -10.67
N ILE A 393 10.05 -9.41 -11.96
CA ILE A 393 10.40 -8.51 -13.06
C ILE A 393 9.54 -7.24 -13.05
N GLN A 394 8.23 -7.38 -12.79
CA GLN A 394 7.30 -6.26 -12.65
C GLN A 394 7.66 -5.38 -11.44
N GLU A 395 7.97 -5.97 -10.28
CA GLU A 395 8.41 -5.23 -9.09
C GLU A 395 9.66 -4.38 -9.43
N GLY A 396 10.64 -4.96 -10.12
CA GLY A 396 11.86 -4.26 -10.53
C GLY A 396 11.60 -3.10 -11.52
N LEU A 397 10.86 -3.34 -12.60
CA LEU A 397 10.68 -2.36 -13.68
C LEU A 397 9.60 -1.31 -13.40
N VAL A 398 8.52 -1.72 -12.74
CA VAL A 398 7.33 -0.90 -12.49
C VAL A 398 7.42 -0.27 -11.12
N ASP A 399 7.44 -1.06 -10.04
CA ASP A 399 7.31 -0.55 -8.67
C ASP A 399 8.58 0.19 -8.22
N ARG A 400 9.76 -0.37 -8.52
CA ARG A 400 11.05 0.29 -8.26
C ARG A 400 11.43 1.30 -9.33
N HIS A 401 10.56 1.51 -10.33
CA HIS A 401 10.72 2.45 -11.43
C HIS A 401 12.04 2.30 -12.22
N GLN A 402 12.68 1.13 -12.24
CA GLN A 402 13.88 0.91 -13.03
C GLN A 402 13.54 0.83 -14.53
N ARG A 403 14.39 1.41 -15.38
CA ARG A 403 14.23 1.34 -16.84
C ARG A 403 14.83 0.08 -17.46
N LEU A 404 15.78 -0.51 -16.74
CA LEU A 404 16.54 -1.68 -17.15
C LEU A 404 16.80 -2.52 -15.89
N LEU A 405 16.56 -3.82 -16.02
CA LEU A 405 16.72 -4.82 -14.98
C LEU A 405 17.86 -5.76 -15.38
N PRO A 406 19.01 -5.72 -14.69
CA PRO A 406 20.11 -6.65 -14.94
C PRO A 406 19.73 -8.06 -14.50
N VAL A 407 19.95 -9.06 -15.37
CA VAL A 407 19.82 -10.48 -15.04
C VAL A 407 21.20 -11.03 -14.70
N MET A 408 21.37 -11.51 -13.47
CA MET A 408 22.65 -11.93 -12.92
C MET A 408 22.67 -13.41 -12.54
N GLU A 409 23.73 -14.11 -12.91
CA GLU A 409 24.03 -15.49 -12.54
C GLU A 409 25.49 -15.56 -12.09
N ASP A 410 25.76 -16.16 -10.93
CA ASP A 410 27.11 -16.29 -10.36
C ASP A 410 27.94 -15.00 -10.31
N GLY A 411 27.28 -13.87 -10.00
CA GLY A 411 27.90 -12.55 -9.90
C GLY A 411 28.16 -11.86 -11.24
N LYS A 412 27.87 -12.51 -12.37
CA LYS A 412 28.02 -11.96 -13.71
C LYS A 412 26.67 -11.59 -14.31
N ILE A 413 26.67 -10.55 -15.14
CA ILE A 413 25.48 -10.19 -15.91
C ILE A 413 25.38 -11.05 -17.16
N ILE A 414 24.26 -11.75 -17.32
CA ILE A 414 24.00 -12.65 -18.46
C ILE A 414 22.97 -12.09 -19.44
N GLY A 415 22.19 -11.10 -19.01
CA GLY A 415 21.14 -10.47 -19.82
C GLY A 415 20.58 -9.21 -19.18
N VAL A 416 19.74 -8.51 -19.93
CA VAL A 416 19.00 -7.34 -19.44
C VAL A 416 17.54 -7.44 -19.85
N ILE A 417 16.63 -7.00 -19.00
CA ILE A 417 15.20 -6.88 -19.30
C ILE A 417 14.80 -5.42 -19.21
N THR A 418 14.08 -4.93 -20.20
CA THR A 418 13.56 -3.56 -20.27
C THR A 418 12.04 -3.54 -20.19
N ARG A 419 11.45 -2.36 -19.95
CA ARG A 419 9.99 -2.18 -20.00
C ARG A 419 9.40 -2.54 -21.36
N ARG A 420 10.18 -2.37 -22.43
CA ARG A 420 9.75 -2.74 -23.77
C ARG A 420 9.61 -4.25 -23.87
N ASP A 421 10.59 -5.02 -23.39
CA ASP A 421 10.54 -6.49 -23.41
C ASP A 421 9.32 -7.01 -22.63
N LEU A 422 9.02 -6.38 -21.49
CA LEU A 422 7.81 -6.67 -20.71
C LEU A 422 6.52 -6.33 -21.49
N LEU A 423 6.45 -5.17 -22.15
CA LEU A 423 5.27 -4.76 -22.92
C LEU A 423 5.08 -5.59 -24.19
N ASP A 424 6.16 -5.86 -24.93
CA ASP A 424 6.15 -6.69 -26.12
C ASP A 424 5.67 -8.11 -25.76
N TYR A 425 6.05 -8.64 -24.59
CA TYR A 425 5.49 -9.87 -24.04
C TYR A 425 3.97 -9.77 -23.77
N LEU A 426 3.53 -8.75 -23.01
CA LEU A 426 2.11 -8.56 -22.68
C LEU A 426 1.21 -8.39 -23.92
N VAL A 427 1.76 -7.88 -25.03
CA VAL A 427 1.04 -7.70 -26.30
C VAL A 427 1.07 -8.97 -27.16
N GLN A 428 2.15 -9.76 -27.14
CA GLN A 428 2.27 -11.00 -27.94
C GLN A 428 1.40 -12.15 -27.40
N ASP A 429 1.14 -12.21 -26.10
CA ASP A 429 0.22 -13.18 -25.48
C ASP A 429 -1.27 -12.75 -25.58
N GLY A 430 -1.57 -11.72 -26.38
CA GLY A 430 -2.87 -11.03 -26.45
C GLY A 430 -4.08 -11.83 -26.94
N ASP A 431 -3.93 -13.10 -27.35
CA ASP A 431 -5.06 -14.02 -27.60
C ASP A 431 -5.61 -14.64 -26.29
N GLN A 432 -4.95 -14.39 -25.15
CA GLN A 432 -5.43 -14.71 -23.81
C GLN A 432 -5.46 -13.48 -22.91
N LEU A 433 -5.87 -12.32 -23.43
CA LEU A 433 -6.38 -11.28 -22.54
C LEU A 433 -7.67 -11.84 -21.92
N PRO A 434 -7.77 -12.02 -20.59
CA PRO A 434 -9.07 -12.12 -19.96
C PRO A 434 -9.85 -10.89 -20.43
N ASP A 435 -11.13 -11.06 -20.77
CA ASP A 435 -12.04 -9.94 -20.90
C ASP A 435 -11.72 -8.99 -19.75
N PRO A 436 -11.49 -7.69 -20.02
CA PRO A 436 -11.27 -6.78 -18.94
C PRO A 436 -12.63 -6.60 -18.29
N VAL A 437 -12.94 -7.51 -17.36
CA VAL A 437 -13.74 -7.20 -16.18
C VAL A 437 -12.87 -6.17 -15.44
N TYR A 438 -12.96 -4.95 -15.95
CA TYR A 438 -12.52 -3.74 -15.31
C TYR A 438 -13.37 -3.63 -14.05
N ASP A 439 -12.95 -4.36 -13.04
CA ASP A 439 -13.32 -4.03 -11.69
C ASP A 439 -12.66 -2.69 -11.41
N GLN A 440 -13.48 -1.63 -11.42
CA GLN A 440 -13.05 -0.26 -11.15
C GLN A 440 -12.44 -0.12 -9.73
N GLU A 441 -12.50 -1.19 -8.93
CA GLU A 441 -11.88 -1.28 -7.61
C GLU A 441 -10.41 -1.72 -7.63
N THR A 442 -9.95 -2.51 -8.61
CA THR A 442 -8.54 -2.99 -8.64
C THR A 442 -7.56 -1.90 -9.10
N ILE A 443 -8.03 -0.88 -9.83
CA ILE A 443 -7.24 0.33 -10.10
C ILE A 443 -7.11 1.21 -8.84
N LYS A 444 -7.96 1.01 -7.81
CA LYS A 444 -7.79 1.69 -6.51
C LYS A 444 -6.73 1.02 -5.63
N SER A 445 -6.47 -0.29 -5.78
CA SER A 445 -5.51 -1.01 -4.93
C SER A 445 -4.06 -0.99 -5.44
N GLN A 446 -3.81 -0.65 -6.71
CA GLN A 446 -2.46 -0.45 -7.26
C GLN A 446 -2.07 1.02 -7.54
N LYS A 447 -2.98 1.99 -7.32
CA LYS A 447 -2.53 3.33 -6.94
C LYS A 447 -2.14 3.23 -5.47
N GLY A 448 -0.83 3.27 -5.20
CA GLY A 448 -0.30 3.18 -3.83
C GLY A 448 -1.22 3.87 -2.84
N SER A 449 -1.71 3.09 -1.86
CA SER A 449 -2.67 3.49 -0.82
C SER A 449 -2.66 4.99 -0.66
N VAL A 450 -3.72 5.65 -1.13
CA VAL A 450 -3.86 7.09 -1.01
C VAL A 450 -3.96 7.40 0.47
N LYS A 451 -2.80 7.67 1.08
CA LYS A 451 -2.67 7.79 2.52
C LYS A 451 -3.27 9.12 2.95
N ASN A 452 -4.39 9.05 3.65
CA ASN A 452 -5.02 10.22 4.23
C ASN A 452 -4.32 10.56 5.56
N ILE A 453 -3.84 11.80 5.70
CA ILE A 453 -3.11 12.27 6.88
C ILE A 453 -3.87 13.33 7.68
N GLN A 454 -5.19 13.44 7.50
CA GLN A 454 -6.02 14.38 8.25
C GLN A 454 -5.88 14.22 9.78
N ASN A 455 -5.70 12.99 10.28
CA ASN A 455 -5.50 12.75 11.71
C ASN A 455 -4.21 13.42 12.22
N ILE A 456 -3.10 13.27 11.48
CA ILE A 456 -1.83 13.93 11.81
C ILE A 456 -1.97 15.45 11.76
N MET A 457 -2.68 15.98 10.75
CA MET A 457 -2.97 17.41 10.66
C MET A 457 -3.75 17.90 11.88
N LYS A 458 -4.79 17.18 12.31
CA LYS A 458 -5.60 17.52 13.50
C LYS A 458 -4.82 17.44 14.81
N GLU A 459 -3.88 16.52 14.91
CA GLU A 459 -3.03 16.35 16.09
C GLU A 459 -1.95 17.43 16.20
N GLN A 460 -1.35 17.84 15.08
CA GLN A 460 -0.15 18.68 15.05
C GLN A 460 -0.44 20.17 14.75
N LEU A 461 -1.57 20.50 14.13
CA LEU A 461 -1.88 21.86 13.69
C LEU A 461 -3.01 22.47 14.51
N PRO A 462 -2.94 23.78 14.81
CA PRO A 462 -4.06 24.52 15.38
C PRO A 462 -5.31 24.44 14.49
N ARG A 463 -6.50 24.47 15.11
CA ARG A 463 -7.78 24.41 14.38
C ARG A 463 -7.90 25.52 13.34
N ASP A 464 -7.47 26.73 13.68
CA ASP A 464 -7.54 27.90 12.80
C ASP A 464 -6.72 27.70 11.50
N ILE A 465 -5.58 27.01 11.58
CA ILE A 465 -4.75 26.69 10.40
C ILE A 465 -5.42 25.63 9.52
N ILE A 466 -6.08 24.64 10.13
CA ILE A 466 -6.81 23.61 9.38
C ILE A 466 -8.01 24.22 8.65
N ASP A 467 -8.73 25.12 9.30
CA ASP A 467 -9.87 25.80 8.68
C ASP A 467 -9.41 26.77 7.58
N LEU A 468 -8.28 27.44 7.77
CA LEU A 468 -7.61 28.19 6.71
C LEU A 468 -7.27 27.33 5.49
N PHE A 469 -6.76 26.11 5.68
CA PHE A 469 -6.47 25.19 4.56
C PHE A 469 -7.73 24.76 3.81
N LYS A 470 -8.83 24.50 4.51
CA LYS A 470 -10.11 24.18 3.86
C LYS A 470 -10.60 25.37 3.03
N GLU A 471 -10.50 26.58 3.57
CA GLU A 471 -10.90 27.79 2.86
C GLU A 471 -10.05 28.06 1.61
N LEU A 472 -8.74 27.86 1.71
CA LEU A 472 -7.84 27.89 0.55
C LEU A 472 -8.23 26.85 -0.50
N GLY A 473 -8.60 25.64 -0.06
CA GLY A 473 -9.15 24.57 -0.89
C GLY A 473 -10.41 24.97 -1.65
N GLU A 474 -11.37 25.58 -0.96
CA GLU A 474 -12.62 26.08 -1.56
C GLU A 474 -12.35 27.18 -2.61
N VAL A 475 -11.41 28.09 -2.33
CA VAL A 475 -11.03 29.12 -3.30
C VAL A 475 -10.40 28.49 -4.55
N ALA A 476 -9.59 27.45 -4.40
CA ALA A 476 -9.00 26.72 -5.52
C ALA A 476 -10.08 26.02 -6.35
N GLU A 477 -11.02 25.35 -5.69
CA GLU A 477 -12.13 24.63 -6.32
C GLU A 477 -13.02 25.57 -7.16
N ASN A 478 -13.36 26.74 -6.60
CA ASN A 478 -14.14 27.77 -7.31
C ASN A 478 -13.43 28.30 -8.56
N LEU A 479 -12.09 28.29 -8.56
CA LEU A 479 -11.28 28.66 -9.72
C LEU A 479 -11.00 27.49 -10.66
N LYS A 480 -11.47 26.29 -10.33
CA LYS A 480 -11.16 25.01 -11.02
C LYS A 480 -9.66 24.72 -11.05
N TYR A 481 -8.95 25.07 -9.99
CA TYR A 481 -7.54 24.80 -9.79
C TYR A 481 -7.35 23.72 -8.73
N LYS A 482 -6.23 23.00 -8.83
CA LYS A 482 -5.79 22.09 -7.78
C LYS A 482 -4.75 22.77 -6.91
N ALA A 483 -4.91 22.64 -5.59
CA ALA A 483 -4.06 23.25 -4.60
C ALA A 483 -3.43 22.19 -3.70
N TYR A 484 -2.14 22.37 -3.44
CA TYR A 484 -1.32 21.42 -2.71
C TYR A 484 -0.43 22.12 -1.70
N LEU A 485 -0.42 21.65 -0.45
CA LEU A 485 0.65 21.97 0.50
C LEU A 485 1.88 21.17 0.10
N VAL A 486 3.06 21.79 0.10
CA VAL A 486 4.29 21.13 -0.40
C VAL A 486 5.50 21.46 0.46
N GLY A 487 6.59 20.70 0.30
CA GLY A 487 7.90 21.09 0.80
C GLY A 487 8.18 20.79 2.26
N GLY A 488 8.93 21.69 2.90
CA GLY A 488 9.44 21.49 4.26
C GLY A 488 8.33 21.31 5.28
N PHE A 489 7.21 22.00 5.09
CA PHE A 489 6.01 21.87 5.91
C PHE A 489 5.49 20.42 5.98
N VAL A 490 5.31 19.78 4.82
CA VAL A 490 4.76 18.42 4.74
C VAL A 490 5.70 17.41 5.39
N ARG A 491 7.01 17.56 5.15
CA ARG A 491 8.05 16.74 5.78
C ARG A 491 8.03 16.89 7.31
N ASP A 492 8.01 18.12 7.80
CA ASP A 492 8.09 18.42 9.24
C ASP A 492 6.82 17.98 9.97
N LEU A 493 5.65 18.12 9.32
CA LEU A 493 4.38 17.58 9.79
C LEU A 493 4.45 16.06 10.00
N LEU A 494 5.02 15.32 9.04
CA LEU A 494 5.19 13.87 9.14
C LEU A 494 6.25 13.47 10.20
N LEU A 495 7.24 14.32 10.44
CA LEU A 495 8.24 14.16 11.51
C LEU A 495 7.74 14.64 12.87
N ARG A 496 6.49 15.14 12.97
CA ARG A 496 5.91 15.74 14.19
C ARG A 496 6.77 16.87 14.76
N LYS A 497 7.37 17.67 13.87
CA LYS A 497 8.09 18.90 14.23
C LYS A 497 7.20 20.11 13.93
N PRO A 498 7.10 21.10 14.85
CA PRO A 498 6.31 22.29 14.60
C PRO A 498 6.97 23.11 13.49
N ASN A 499 6.23 23.34 12.41
CA ASN A 499 6.62 24.22 11.32
C ASN A 499 5.37 24.93 10.77
N LEU A 500 5.40 26.26 10.75
CA LEU A 500 4.33 27.11 10.22
C LEU A 500 4.77 27.88 8.97
N ASP A 501 5.81 27.40 8.28
CA ASP A 501 6.24 27.90 6.98
C ASP A 501 5.40 27.25 5.88
N ILE A 502 4.29 27.90 5.50
CA ILE A 502 3.26 27.30 4.64
C ILE A 502 3.53 27.64 3.18
N ASP A 503 3.98 26.62 2.44
CA ASP A 503 4.14 26.65 0.99
C ASP A 503 2.95 25.97 0.28
N ILE A 504 2.31 26.69 -0.63
CA ILE A 504 1.21 26.20 -1.46
C ILE A 504 1.61 26.23 -2.93
N VAL A 505 1.40 25.11 -3.62
CA VAL A 505 1.51 25.02 -5.07
C VAL A 505 0.14 24.88 -5.70
N ILE A 506 -0.12 25.72 -6.72
CA ILE A 506 -1.35 25.75 -7.49
C ILE A 506 -1.07 25.21 -8.90
N GLU A 507 -1.76 24.14 -9.31
CA GLU A 507 -1.86 23.73 -10.71
C GLU A 507 -2.83 24.66 -11.43
N GLY A 508 -2.33 25.85 -11.81
CA GLY A 508 -3.12 26.94 -12.35
C GLY A 508 -2.37 28.27 -12.20
N ASP A 509 -3.11 29.39 -12.17
CA ASP A 509 -2.51 30.70 -11.94
C ASP A 509 -2.50 31.02 -10.43
N GLY A 510 -1.34 30.84 -9.78
CA GLY A 510 -1.13 31.12 -8.37
C GLY A 510 -1.31 32.60 -7.99
N ILE A 511 -1.03 33.54 -8.90
CA ILE A 511 -1.26 34.98 -8.66
C ILE A 511 -2.76 35.26 -8.66
N LYS A 512 -3.50 34.68 -9.60
CA LYS A 512 -4.97 34.79 -9.66
C LYS A 512 -5.62 34.15 -8.44
N PHE A 513 -5.12 32.99 -8.01
CA PHE A 513 -5.54 32.32 -6.78
C PHE A 513 -5.33 33.22 -5.55
N ALA A 514 -4.11 33.75 -5.35
CA ALA A 514 -3.82 34.63 -4.23
C ALA A 514 -4.73 35.87 -4.22
N LYS A 515 -4.94 36.51 -5.37
CA LYS A 515 -5.86 37.66 -5.52
C LYS A 515 -7.31 37.31 -5.19
N ALA A 516 -7.78 36.13 -5.59
CA ALA A 516 -9.13 35.68 -5.27
C ALA A 516 -9.30 35.46 -3.76
N PHE A 517 -8.30 34.86 -3.12
CA PHE A 517 -8.29 34.66 -1.67
C PHE A 517 -8.33 36.00 -0.91
N SER A 518 -7.45 36.95 -1.23
CA SER A 518 -7.44 38.28 -0.57
C SER A 518 -8.68 39.11 -0.83
N LYS A 519 -9.43 38.86 -1.92
CA LYS A 519 -10.73 39.51 -2.14
C LYS A 519 -11.77 39.06 -1.10
N LYS A 520 -11.69 37.82 -0.63
CA LYS A 520 -12.52 37.26 0.45
C LYS A 520 -12.04 37.73 1.83
N HIS A 521 -10.73 37.99 1.95
CA HIS A 521 -10.04 38.44 3.18
C HIS A 521 -9.35 39.81 3.00
N PRO A 522 -10.12 40.92 3.01
CA PRO A 522 -9.59 42.26 2.78
C PRO A 522 -8.53 42.72 3.80
N GLU A 523 -8.43 42.05 4.95
CA GLU A 523 -7.40 42.23 5.97
C GLU A 523 -6.00 41.73 5.55
N THR A 524 -5.92 40.87 4.53
CA THR A 524 -4.66 40.31 4.03
C THR A 524 -3.98 41.22 3.00
N LYS A 525 -2.65 41.23 2.97
CA LYS A 525 -1.85 41.95 1.97
C LYS A 525 -1.17 40.95 1.04
N ILE A 526 -1.23 41.17 -0.27
CA ILE A 526 -0.53 40.33 -1.26
C ILE A 526 0.70 41.06 -1.81
N ARG A 527 1.80 40.31 -1.95
CA ARG A 527 2.96 40.71 -2.76
C ARG A 527 3.13 39.73 -3.92
N CYS A 528 2.99 40.20 -5.16
CA CYS A 528 3.14 39.36 -6.35
C CYS A 528 4.53 39.54 -6.97
N HIS A 529 5.17 38.43 -7.34
CA HIS A 529 6.43 38.40 -8.07
C HIS A 529 6.22 37.75 -9.44
N GLN A 530 5.88 38.59 -10.43
CA GLN A 530 5.43 38.14 -11.74
C GLN A 530 6.51 37.41 -12.56
N LYS A 531 7.80 37.69 -12.31
CA LYS A 531 8.93 37.00 -12.96
C LYS A 531 9.00 35.50 -12.62
N PHE A 532 8.49 35.11 -11.46
CA PHE A 532 8.56 33.72 -10.96
C PHE A 532 7.20 33.06 -10.80
N ASN A 533 6.12 33.76 -11.17
CA ASN A 533 4.73 33.37 -10.93
C ASN A 533 4.46 32.93 -9.49
N THR A 534 4.98 33.72 -8.53
CA THR A 534 4.75 33.51 -7.10
C THR A 534 4.04 34.70 -6.47
N ALA A 535 3.31 34.46 -5.40
CA ALA A 535 2.64 35.46 -4.60
C ALA A 535 2.80 35.12 -3.11
N VAL A 536 2.99 36.13 -2.28
CA VAL A 536 3.04 35.99 -0.82
C VAL A 536 1.79 36.64 -0.24
N ILE A 537 1.02 35.90 0.54
CA ILE A 537 -0.14 36.38 1.29
C ILE A 537 0.33 36.67 2.72
N VAL A 538 0.16 37.90 3.18
CA VAL A 538 0.59 38.36 4.51
C VAL A 538 -0.65 38.70 5.34
N PHE A 539 -0.81 38.01 6.46
CA PHE A 539 -1.90 38.22 7.41
C PHE A 539 -1.57 39.34 8.42
N PRO A 540 -2.57 39.95 9.07
CA PRO A 540 -2.37 41.04 10.03
C PRO A 540 -1.42 40.72 11.18
N GLU A 541 -1.40 39.46 11.63
CA GLU A 541 -0.54 38.98 12.72
C GLU A 541 0.91 38.69 12.29
N GLY A 542 1.26 39.01 11.04
CA GLY A 542 2.59 38.77 10.47
C GLY A 542 2.82 37.37 9.93
N PHE A 543 1.82 36.47 10.08
CA PHE A 543 1.78 35.16 9.45
C PHE A 543 1.77 35.26 7.92
N LYS A 544 2.47 34.35 7.23
CA LYS A 544 2.67 34.40 5.78
C LYS A 544 2.40 33.05 5.14
N ILE A 545 1.83 33.11 3.93
CA ILE A 545 1.67 31.94 3.05
C ILE A 545 2.32 32.26 1.72
N ASP A 546 3.23 31.38 1.31
CA ASP A 546 3.87 31.43 0.01
C ASP A 546 3.06 30.61 -1.01
N VAL A 547 2.64 31.26 -2.08
CA VAL A 547 1.85 30.66 -3.17
C VAL A 547 2.70 30.65 -4.43
N ALA A 548 2.91 29.46 -4.98
CA ALA A 548 3.62 29.25 -6.23
C ALA A 548 2.71 28.61 -7.28
N THR A 549 2.81 29.06 -8.53
CA THR A 549 2.29 28.30 -9.66
C THR A 549 3.17 27.08 -9.91
N ALA A 550 2.56 25.90 -10.08
CA ALA A 550 3.26 24.67 -10.48
C ALA A 550 4.05 24.93 -11.77
N ARG A 551 5.37 24.70 -11.72
CA ARG A 551 6.27 25.08 -12.80
C ARG A 551 7.33 24.03 -13.09
N LEU A 552 7.68 23.93 -14.37
CA LEU A 552 8.88 23.24 -14.84
C LEU A 552 10.02 24.26 -14.87
N GLU A 553 11.18 23.86 -14.33
CA GLU A 553 12.41 24.65 -14.38
C GLU A 553 13.34 24.11 -15.46
N TYR A 554 13.95 25.04 -16.19
CA TYR A 554 14.95 24.75 -17.21
C TYR A 554 16.20 25.60 -16.97
N TYR A 555 17.35 24.92 -16.84
CA TYR A 555 18.65 25.52 -16.54
C TYR A 555 19.47 25.61 -17.83
N GLU A 556 19.77 26.82 -18.30
CA GLU A 556 20.47 27.02 -19.58
C GLU A 556 21.93 26.50 -19.57
N TYR A 557 22.57 26.53 -18.40
CA TYR A 557 23.90 25.98 -18.14
C TYR A 557 24.03 25.58 -16.65
N PRO A 558 25.01 24.73 -16.27
CA PRO A 558 25.21 24.32 -14.87
C PRO A 558 25.32 25.51 -13.91
N ALA A 559 24.65 25.41 -12.75
CA ALA A 559 24.58 26.46 -11.72
C ALA A 559 23.85 27.77 -12.09
N ALA A 560 23.22 27.86 -13.28
CA ALA A 560 22.45 29.04 -13.68
C ALA A 560 21.14 29.21 -12.88
N LEU A 561 20.54 30.40 -12.95
CA LEU A 561 19.16 30.60 -12.49
C LEU A 561 18.18 29.94 -13.48
N PRO A 562 17.14 29.23 -13.00
CA PRO A 562 16.21 28.55 -13.89
C PRO A 562 15.24 29.50 -14.58
N THR A 563 14.82 29.13 -15.80
CA THR A 563 13.65 29.69 -16.48
C THR A 563 12.41 28.85 -16.18
N VAL A 564 11.24 29.49 -16.03
CA VAL A 564 10.01 28.84 -15.54
C VAL A 564 8.92 28.73 -16.61
N LYS A 565 8.26 27.57 -16.70
CA LYS A 565 7.05 27.34 -17.51
C LYS A 565 5.98 26.67 -16.67
N VAL A 566 4.69 26.97 -16.88
CA VAL A 566 3.59 26.32 -16.16
C VAL A 566 3.59 24.81 -16.44
N SER A 567 3.41 23.99 -15.40
CA SER A 567 3.45 22.53 -15.50
C SER A 567 2.54 21.84 -14.47
N SER A 568 2.58 20.51 -14.41
CA SER A 568 1.91 19.73 -13.36
C SER A 568 2.71 19.68 -12.06
N LEU A 569 2.03 19.39 -10.95
CA LEU A 569 2.59 19.17 -9.62
C LEU A 569 3.75 18.18 -9.68
N LYS A 570 3.60 17.06 -10.39
CA LYS A 570 4.67 16.05 -10.51
C LYS A 570 5.97 16.65 -11.06
N LEU A 571 5.88 17.53 -12.06
CA LEU A 571 7.04 18.19 -12.66
C LEU A 571 7.60 19.30 -11.75
N ASP A 572 6.75 20.00 -11.01
CA ASP A 572 7.18 20.97 -9.98
C ASP A 572 7.89 20.31 -8.80
N LEU A 573 7.43 19.14 -8.38
CA LEU A 573 8.08 18.37 -7.32
C LEU A 573 9.41 17.77 -7.79
N TYR A 574 9.51 17.36 -9.06
CA TYR A 574 10.74 16.76 -9.62
C TYR A 574 11.94 17.72 -9.66
N ARG A 575 11.71 19.03 -9.77
CA ARG A 575 12.78 20.04 -9.78
C ARG A 575 13.33 20.36 -8.38
N ARG A 576 12.77 19.81 -7.30
CA ARG A 576 13.22 20.09 -5.93
C ARG A 576 14.55 19.41 -5.62
N ASP A 577 15.06 19.66 -4.42
CA ASP A 577 16.39 19.21 -4.01
C ASP A 577 16.42 17.72 -3.64
N PHE A 578 15.51 17.28 -2.74
CA PHE A 578 15.51 15.92 -2.18
C PHE A 578 14.12 15.29 -2.17
N THR A 579 14.07 13.96 -2.23
CA THR A 579 12.84 13.15 -2.18
C THR A 579 11.96 13.50 -0.98
N ILE A 580 12.55 13.65 0.21
CA ILE A 580 11.87 14.03 1.45
C ILE A 580 11.15 15.40 1.37
N ASN A 581 11.54 16.26 0.42
CA ASN A 581 10.95 17.58 0.19
C ASN A 581 9.98 17.61 -1.00
N THR A 582 9.69 16.45 -1.60
CA THR A 582 8.75 16.29 -2.73
C THR A 582 7.38 15.81 -2.31
N LEU A 583 7.13 15.66 -1.01
CA LEU A 583 5.83 15.29 -0.48
C LEU A 583 4.85 16.45 -0.63
N ALA A 584 3.61 16.13 -1.00
CA ALA A 584 2.54 17.09 -1.18
C ALA A 584 1.24 16.61 -0.52
N ILE A 585 0.39 17.53 -0.08
CA ILE A 585 -0.91 17.23 0.52
C ILE A 585 -1.98 17.96 -0.28
N GLY A 586 -2.99 17.23 -0.77
CA GLY A 586 -4.17 17.82 -1.39
C GLY A 586 -4.97 18.64 -0.38
N ILE A 587 -5.37 19.86 -0.76
CA ILE A 587 -6.23 20.70 0.07
C ILE A 587 -7.56 21.07 -0.59
N ASN A 588 -7.85 20.58 -1.80
CA ASN A 588 -9.19 20.71 -2.39
C ASN A 588 -10.22 19.90 -1.57
N PRO A 589 -11.51 20.26 -1.60
CA PRO A 589 -12.55 19.56 -0.82
C PRO A 589 -12.64 18.04 -1.10
N ASP A 590 -12.41 17.62 -2.34
CA ASP A 590 -12.49 16.22 -2.79
C ASP A 590 -11.28 15.37 -2.36
N ASN A 591 -10.15 16.01 -2.07
CA ASN A 591 -8.87 15.35 -1.76
C ASN A 591 -8.19 15.89 -0.50
N PHE A 592 -8.94 16.55 0.39
CA PHE A 592 -8.37 17.21 1.56
C PHE A 592 -7.61 16.23 2.46
N GLY A 593 -6.34 16.52 2.72
CA GLY A 593 -5.47 15.68 3.54
C GLY A 593 -4.96 14.41 2.85
N GLN A 594 -5.16 14.28 1.54
CA GLN A 594 -4.54 13.23 0.73
C GLN A 594 -3.04 13.48 0.57
N LEU A 595 -2.20 12.58 1.10
CA LEU A 595 -0.75 12.63 0.88
C LEU A 595 -0.40 12.08 -0.51
N ILE A 596 0.41 12.84 -1.24
CA ILE A 596 0.90 12.53 -2.58
C ILE A 596 2.42 12.38 -2.51
N ASP A 597 2.90 11.23 -2.93
CA ASP A 597 4.33 10.89 -3.00
C ASP A 597 4.64 10.23 -4.35
N PHE A 598 5.31 10.96 -5.24
CA PHE A 598 5.70 10.44 -6.56
C PHE A 598 7.10 9.83 -6.59
N PHE A 599 7.93 10.09 -5.56
CA PHE A 599 9.38 9.85 -5.62
C PHE A 599 9.90 9.05 -4.42
N GLY A 600 9.02 8.50 -3.60
CA GLY A 600 9.38 7.68 -2.45
C GLY A 600 9.85 8.48 -1.22
N GLY A 601 9.44 9.75 -1.10
CA GLY A 601 9.81 10.60 0.03
C GLY A 601 9.38 10.04 1.38
N GLN A 602 8.26 9.31 1.46
CA GLN A 602 7.82 8.64 2.69
C GLN A 602 8.77 7.51 3.11
N LYS A 603 9.25 6.73 2.14
CA LYS A 603 10.20 5.65 2.38
C LYS A 603 11.52 6.22 2.89
N ASP A 604 12.04 7.23 2.20
CA ASP A 604 13.29 7.90 2.59
C ASP A 604 13.17 8.59 3.97
N LEU A 605 12.01 9.16 4.31
CA LEU A 605 11.73 9.67 5.66
C LEU A 605 11.79 8.57 6.73
N LYS A 606 11.20 7.40 6.46
CA LYS A 606 11.19 6.25 7.37
C LYS A 606 12.60 5.66 7.55
N GLU A 607 13.35 5.57 6.46
CA GLU A 607 14.73 5.05 6.44
C GLU A 607 15.76 6.08 6.93
N LYS A 608 15.34 7.35 7.14
CA LYS A 608 16.20 8.49 7.51
C LYS A 608 17.32 8.73 6.50
N VAL A 609 16.98 8.73 5.21
CA VAL A 609 17.93 8.89 4.10
C VAL A 609 17.65 10.17 3.31
N ILE A 610 18.71 10.88 2.91
CA ILE A 610 18.64 12.03 2.01
C ILE A 610 19.01 11.58 0.59
N ARG A 611 18.02 11.61 -0.31
CA ARG A 611 18.15 11.17 -1.70
C ARG A 611 17.80 12.30 -2.67
N VAL A 612 18.62 12.49 -3.71
CA VAL A 612 18.32 13.42 -4.81
C VAL A 612 17.37 12.79 -5.83
N LEU A 613 16.62 13.63 -6.56
CA LEU A 613 15.60 13.18 -7.52
C LEU A 613 16.17 12.69 -8.85
N HIS A 614 17.36 13.15 -9.23
CA HIS A 614 18.03 12.77 -10.46
C HIS A 614 19.54 13.01 -10.42
N ASN A 615 20.26 12.31 -11.30
CA ASN A 615 21.73 12.24 -11.28
C ASN A 615 22.38 13.61 -11.58
N LEU A 616 21.70 14.50 -12.29
CA LEU A 616 22.17 15.86 -12.59
C LEU A 616 21.77 16.92 -11.55
N SER A 617 21.21 16.53 -10.40
CA SER A 617 20.69 17.47 -9.39
C SER A 617 21.74 18.49 -8.93
N PHE A 618 22.96 18.02 -8.67
CA PHE A 618 24.08 18.89 -8.26
C PHE A 618 24.75 19.65 -9.41
N VAL A 619 24.51 19.25 -10.67
CA VAL A 619 24.96 19.99 -11.85
C VAL A 619 24.05 21.18 -12.10
N GLU A 620 22.73 20.94 -12.03
CA GLU A 620 21.72 21.98 -12.20
C GLU A 620 21.81 23.02 -11.07
N ASP A 621 21.93 22.57 -9.81
CA ASP A 621 22.12 23.46 -8.66
C ASP A 621 23.11 22.90 -7.62
N PRO A 622 24.40 23.31 -7.68
CA PRO A 622 25.42 22.84 -6.74
C PRO A 622 25.17 23.27 -5.29
N THR A 623 24.35 24.29 -5.03
CA THR A 623 24.02 24.70 -3.64
C THR A 623 23.30 23.58 -2.87
N ARG A 624 22.70 22.61 -3.57
CA ARG A 624 22.10 21.41 -2.98
C ARG A 624 23.11 20.56 -2.21
N ILE A 625 24.41 20.63 -2.51
CA ILE A 625 25.43 19.90 -1.74
C ILE A 625 25.48 20.42 -0.29
N LEU A 626 25.51 21.74 -0.11
CA LEU A 626 25.48 22.38 1.21
C LEU A 626 24.16 22.09 1.93
N ARG A 627 23.04 22.10 1.19
CA ARG A 627 21.72 21.76 1.75
C ARG A 627 21.64 20.30 2.20
N ALA A 628 22.27 19.36 1.47
CA ALA A 628 22.32 17.95 1.84
C ALA A 628 23.03 17.78 3.18
N ILE A 629 24.21 18.40 3.33
CA ILE A 629 24.99 18.39 4.58
C ILE A 629 24.18 19.03 5.72
N ARG A 630 23.55 20.18 5.47
CA ARG A 630 22.70 20.84 6.48
C ARG A 630 21.56 19.93 6.94
N PHE A 631 20.81 19.33 6.02
CA PHE A 631 19.69 18.45 6.36
C PHE A 631 20.15 17.14 7.02
N GLU A 632 21.33 16.63 6.67
CA GLU A 632 21.93 15.47 7.33
C GLU A 632 22.06 15.73 8.83
N GLN A 633 22.66 16.88 9.19
CA GLN A 633 22.87 17.25 10.59
C GLN A 633 21.57 17.65 11.29
N ARG A 634 20.74 18.49 10.65
CA ARG A 634 19.47 18.98 11.24
C ARG A 634 18.47 17.87 11.59
N PHE A 635 18.42 16.80 10.79
CA PHE A 635 17.48 15.70 11.01
C PHE A 635 18.12 14.43 11.58
N GLY A 636 19.46 14.38 11.66
CA GLY A 636 20.19 13.15 12.00
C GLY A 636 19.99 12.04 10.95
N PHE A 637 19.84 12.44 9.69
CA PHE A 637 19.66 11.52 8.56
C PHE A 637 21.03 11.13 8.00
N LYS A 638 21.06 10.20 7.05
CA LYS A 638 22.27 9.85 6.31
C LYS A 638 22.12 10.22 4.85
N ILE A 639 23.15 10.76 4.22
CA ILE A 639 23.18 10.92 2.76
C ILE A 639 23.23 9.53 2.11
N GLY A 640 22.32 9.25 1.18
CA GLY A 640 22.28 7.97 0.49
C GLY A 640 23.54 7.73 -0.36
N LYS A 641 23.97 6.46 -0.49
CA LYS A 641 25.22 6.09 -1.20
C LYS A 641 25.34 6.70 -2.60
N GLN A 642 24.25 6.66 -3.39
CA GLN A 642 24.22 7.25 -4.72
C GLN A 642 24.36 8.79 -4.65
N THR A 643 23.61 9.44 -3.76
CA THR A 643 23.71 10.89 -3.55
C THR A 643 25.12 11.30 -3.18
N GLU A 644 25.77 10.58 -2.27
CA GLU A 644 27.16 10.82 -1.87
C GLU A 644 28.12 10.66 -3.06
N SER A 645 27.94 9.62 -3.89
CA SER A 645 28.75 9.44 -5.11
C SER A 645 28.60 10.63 -6.07
N LEU A 646 27.37 11.14 -6.25
CA LEU A 646 27.10 12.29 -7.11
C LEU A 646 27.67 13.60 -6.52
N ILE A 647 27.66 13.77 -5.19
CA ILE A 647 28.34 14.90 -4.54
C ILE A 647 29.83 14.87 -4.87
N ARG A 648 30.49 13.71 -4.67
CA ARG A 648 31.93 13.57 -4.95
C ARG A 648 32.26 13.84 -6.42
N ALA A 649 31.44 13.36 -7.36
CA ALA A 649 31.60 13.62 -8.78
C ALA A 649 31.42 15.12 -9.12
N ALA A 650 30.45 15.78 -8.49
CA ALA A 650 30.19 17.20 -8.71
C ALA A 650 31.31 18.10 -8.18
N VAL A 651 31.87 17.77 -7.01
CA VAL A 651 33.06 18.43 -6.45
C VAL A 651 34.27 18.17 -7.35
N LYS A 652 34.55 16.91 -7.73
CA LYS A 652 35.66 16.61 -8.65
C LYS A 652 35.58 17.39 -9.97
N SER A 653 34.38 17.72 -10.43
CA SER A 653 34.12 18.47 -11.66
C SER A 653 34.10 20.01 -11.46
N HIS A 654 34.43 20.51 -10.27
CA HIS A 654 34.49 21.93 -9.92
C HIS A 654 33.19 22.70 -10.21
N PHE A 655 32.03 22.08 -9.98
CA PHE A 655 30.74 22.78 -10.21
C PHE A 655 30.44 23.83 -9.14
N MET A 656 31.01 23.73 -7.93
CA MET A 656 30.77 24.69 -6.86
C MET A 656 31.32 26.09 -7.18
N GLU A 657 32.43 26.18 -7.92
CA GLU A 657 33.03 27.46 -8.35
C GLU A 657 32.11 28.30 -9.25
N LYS A 658 31.14 27.64 -9.92
CA LYS A 658 30.21 28.29 -10.86
C LYS A 658 29.02 28.94 -10.16
N VAL A 659 28.84 28.72 -8.86
CA VAL A 659 27.72 29.26 -8.09
C VAL A 659 27.96 30.72 -7.74
N GLU A 660 26.92 31.55 -7.85
CA GLU A 660 26.97 32.95 -7.43
C GLU A 660 27.24 33.08 -5.91
N GLY A 661 28.24 33.88 -5.53
CA GLY A 661 28.73 33.97 -4.15
C GLY A 661 27.67 34.35 -3.11
N ARG A 662 26.64 35.11 -3.48
CA ARG A 662 25.53 35.45 -2.56
C ARG A 662 24.71 34.23 -2.15
N ARG A 663 24.41 33.32 -3.09
CA ARG A 663 23.65 32.09 -2.80
C ARG A 663 24.47 31.16 -1.91
N LEU A 664 25.76 31.04 -2.22
CA LEU A 664 26.70 30.28 -1.41
C LEU A 664 26.76 30.80 0.03
N PHE A 665 26.91 32.12 0.19
CA PHE A 665 26.94 32.77 1.51
C PHE A 665 25.68 32.50 2.33
N LEU A 666 24.49 32.57 1.69
CA LEU A 666 23.23 32.28 2.38
C LEU A 666 23.17 30.83 2.88
N GLU A 667 23.57 29.85 2.08
CA GLU A 667 23.54 28.45 2.51
C GLU A 667 24.60 28.15 3.58
N LEU A 668 25.78 28.77 3.51
CA LEU A 668 26.79 28.68 4.57
C LEU A 668 26.32 29.33 5.87
N LYS A 669 25.70 30.50 5.80
CA LYS A 669 25.10 31.15 6.95
C LYS A 669 24.08 30.22 7.61
N ASN A 670 23.20 29.61 6.82
CA ASN A 670 22.22 28.66 7.34
C ASN A 670 22.87 27.44 8.00
N ILE A 671 24.00 26.93 7.46
CA ILE A 671 24.76 25.82 8.10
C ILE A 671 25.30 26.24 9.47
N LEU A 672 25.86 27.46 9.58
CA LEU A 672 26.43 27.97 10.82
C LEU A 672 25.38 28.32 11.88
N GLU A 673 24.11 28.50 11.48
CA GLU A 673 22.97 28.73 12.37
C GLU A 673 22.33 27.42 12.90
N GLU A 674 22.73 26.24 12.38
CA GLU A 674 22.24 24.95 12.90
C GLU A 674 22.81 24.65 14.30
N GLU A 675 22.12 23.78 15.05
CA GLU A 675 22.52 23.39 16.41
C GLU A 675 23.91 22.74 16.45
N ASN A 676 24.26 21.94 15.44
CA ASN A 676 25.55 21.26 15.32
C ASN A 676 26.29 21.71 14.05
N ALA A 677 26.72 22.96 14.04
CA ALA A 677 27.47 23.55 12.94
C ALA A 677 28.83 22.86 12.72
N LEU A 678 29.50 22.42 13.79
CA LEU A 678 30.81 21.78 13.71
C LEU A 678 30.76 20.48 12.91
N ALA A 679 29.76 19.62 13.17
CA ALA A 679 29.59 18.38 12.41
C ALA A 679 29.35 18.65 10.91
N ALA A 680 28.60 19.72 10.58
CA ALA A 680 28.40 20.11 9.18
C ALA A 680 29.71 20.58 8.52
N LEU A 681 30.55 21.33 9.23
CA LEU A 681 31.87 21.76 8.73
C LEU A 681 32.82 20.57 8.53
N ARG A 682 32.85 19.60 9.45
CA ARG A 682 33.59 18.34 9.26
C ARG A 682 33.16 17.61 8.00
N ARG A 683 31.84 17.50 7.81
CA ARG A 683 31.28 16.83 6.63
C ARG A 683 31.61 17.57 5.33
N MET A 684 31.64 18.90 5.35
CA MET A 684 32.14 19.69 4.21
C MET A 684 33.61 19.38 3.89
N ASN A 685 34.44 19.19 4.91
CA ASN A 685 35.84 18.80 4.72
C ASN A 685 35.97 17.38 4.12
N GLU A 686 35.16 16.42 4.57
CA GLU A 686 35.17 15.03 4.05
C GLU A 686 34.72 14.92 2.58
N PHE A 687 33.93 15.89 2.12
CA PHE A 687 33.60 16.06 0.71
C PHE A 687 34.59 16.93 -0.07
N ASN A 688 35.67 17.40 0.56
CA ASN A 688 36.68 18.30 -0.01
C ASN A 688 36.09 19.62 -0.56
N LEU A 689 35.11 20.21 0.13
CA LEU A 689 34.48 21.46 -0.31
C LEU A 689 35.29 22.72 0.01
N PHE A 690 36.07 22.73 1.08
CA PHE A 690 36.83 23.93 1.50
C PHE A 690 37.76 24.48 0.41
N PRO A 691 38.58 23.65 -0.29
CA PRO A 691 39.45 24.15 -1.36
C PRO A 691 38.69 24.80 -2.52
N GLU A 692 37.47 24.34 -2.83
CA GLU A 692 36.66 24.89 -3.93
C GLU A 692 36.00 26.22 -3.54
N LEU A 693 35.47 26.29 -2.30
CA LEU A 693 34.72 27.46 -1.83
C LEU A 693 35.65 28.57 -1.35
N PHE A 694 36.74 28.18 -0.71
CA PHE A 694 37.67 29.07 -0.03
C PHE A 694 39.12 28.62 -0.28
N PRO A 695 39.68 28.91 -1.48
CA PRO A 695 41.04 28.46 -1.84
C PRO A 695 42.13 28.89 -0.84
N ALA A 696 41.92 30.00 -0.13
CA ALA A 696 42.84 30.51 0.89
C ALA A 696 42.66 29.87 2.27
N LEU A 697 41.58 29.14 2.51
CA LEU A 697 41.24 28.53 3.80
C LEU A 697 41.54 27.03 3.76
N LYS A 698 42.61 26.62 4.45
CA LYS A 698 42.93 25.20 4.62
C LYS A 698 42.33 24.68 5.92
N TYR A 699 41.36 23.78 5.84
CA TYR A 699 40.84 23.08 7.01
C TYR A 699 41.87 22.05 7.51
N ASP A 700 42.46 22.27 8.68
CA ASP A 700 43.51 21.45 9.28
C ASP A 700 43.21 21.16 10.75
N PRO A 701 43.91 20.21 11.40
CA PRO A 701 43.62 19.84 12.79
C PRO A 701 43.66 21.02 13.77
N ALA A 702 44.50 22.02 13.52
CA ALA A 702 44.56 23.23 14.35
C ALA A 702 43.30 24.09 14.23
N LYS A 703 42.71 24.21 13.02
CA LYS A 703 41.42 24.90 12.83
C LYS A 703 40.24 24.09 13.35
N GLU A 704 40.29 22.77 13.27
CA GLU A 704 39.31 21.88 13.91
C GLU A 704 39.27 22.14 15.42
N GLU A 705 40.44 22.12 16.09
CA GLU A 705 40.56 22.39 17.53
C GLU A 705 40.07 23.81 17.89
N LEU A 706 40.35 24.81 17.03
CA LEU A 706 39.82 26.16 17.22
C LEU A 706 38.30 26.21 17.14
N LEU A 707 37.69 25.49 16.19
CA LEU A 707 36.23 25.45 16.03
C LEU A 707 35.55 24.72 17.18
N GLU A 708 36.15 23.63 17.67
CA GLU A 708 35.73 22.95 18.91
C GLU A 708 35.74 23.92 20.10
N GLY A 709 36.84 24.66 20.30
CA GLY A 709 36.93 25.67 21.36
C GLY A 709 35.91 26.80 21.22
N ILE A 710 35.59 27.24 19.99
CA ILE A 710 34.53 28.23 19.74
C ILE A 710 33.16 27.67 20.14
N GLU A 711 32.86 26.43 19.77
CA GLU A 711 31.61 25.77 20.12
C GLU A 711 31.45 25.60 21.64
N GLU A 712 32.52 25.20 22.34
CA GLU A 712 32.54 25.14 23.81
C GLU A 712 32.23 26.49 24.45
N VAL A 713 32.85 27.58 23.98
CA VAL A 713 32.60 28.94 24.48
C VAL A 713 31.17 29.39 24.19
N LEU A 714 30.63 29.12 23.00
CA LEU A 714 29.26 29.46 22.64
C LEU A 714 28.24 28.68 23.49
N ASN A 715 28.49 27.39 23.72
CA ASN A 715 27.65 26.56 24.58
C ASN A 715 27.71 27.02 26.03
N TRP A 716 28.90 27.33 26.54
CA TRP A 716 29.07 27.92 27.87
C TRP A 716 28.29 29.24 28.01
N TYR A 717 28.38 30.12 27.01
CA TYR A 717 27.66 31.40 27.01
C TYR A 717 26.13 31.19 26.98
N ARG A 718 25.62 30.29 26.12
CA ARG A 718 24.18 29.98 26.06
C ARG A 718 23.67 29.44 27.40
N LEU A 719 24.36 28.47 27.99
CA LEU A 719 23.98 27.88 29.28
C LEU A 719 24.06 28.88 30.43
N SER A 720 24.97 29.86 30.36
CA SER A 720 25.17 30.83 31.44
C SER A 720 24.20 32.03 31.40
N TYR A 721 23.59 32.33 30.25
CA TYR A 721 22.86 33.60 30.06
C TYR A 721 21.47 33.47 29.40
N PHE A 722 21.04 32.29 28.93
CA PHE A 722 19.73 32.11 28.26
C PHE A 722 18.70 31.23 29.01
N GLU A 723 18.98 30.74 30.22
CA GLU A 723 17.94 30.11 31.06
C GLU A 723 17.28 31.13 32.01
N HIS A 724 16.37 31.96 31.48
CA HIS A 724 15.27 32.61 32.22
C HIS A 724 14.06 32.86 31.33
#